data_AF-A0A3N0WXX4-F1
#
_entry.id   AF-A0A3N0WXX4-F1
#
_cell.length_a   1.000
_cell.length_b   1.000
_cell.length_c   1.000
_cell.angle_alpha   90.00
_cell.angle_beta   90.00
_cell.angle_gamma   90.00
#
_symmetry.space_group_name_H-M   'P 1'
#
loop_
_entity.id
_entity.type
_entity.pdbx_description
1 polymer ?
#
loop_
_entity_poly.entity_id
_entity_poly.type
_entity_poly.pdbx_seq_one_letter_code
_entity_poly.pdbx_strand_id
1 'polypeptide(L)'
;MTLEELYDKEVITTRTYNACKSEGFANSEDIIQYLNKHGSFHKLRRCGEKSYRELNEVCDRYNKNNESSAIPVDNMNNDENKTSNYLLKTVQDIYKDNEISVRSYNVCYYNDLLTTEDIVRYYQKNGGLFNLRNCGLKTRIELEVIYQKAFPFFQQPFQALTGEDLITKRLSRTKVDIALNILKFEVTDLSVRTRNSLMRHLDGDISLKNFETNILLIDNPKLIQLHNLGKKSWGELTNFKERIRNLLSELLAVENEAELIGISNEYYLKTKFPEISVPENVKNSSSIFLILDHVIKFPAFQNEREAFILKHCLKIFESTEKLTLTEAANILFISRERVRQIRQTILDDLAKKFEFVKNIYDLDVVRYKENLDEDFLFISDEIANTVNKRANSEFTKEFILYIIYLNLDSRYKVVGDVTAVLTINEVKRRTSYNWKNIYLLEINLAKKFQAEKFIEDLEKRLNERLDESYALVFKSYISSFVSEFDLVTLERILPFAEFILNKEFNLFLDVDERIIFTRNTIRQVHEYAYEALEEIGGPAKVEEIYKVVKERYPHFETSETGLRASMKRKNGFVAMSRTSTYGLKVWEKELTDFKGGTIRSIITEFLISHDIPQRISDITEYVLKFRPKTNEKSILNNLKVDESDTFVFYKNSMVGLKGKEYPDSYEKLDEISMIDRNSWESRYQDLQTFIRNENRFPLSNNVPIEEIKLYRWLNVQKSKIKASRLNAEKAALINAIFVRYPHINASRYLNSMSRYPELEKFITVNNRLPRAGNKDEERLYAFFRNQRKLNSENLLHDIEKNKFEEIIKMLQTLQI
;
A
#
# COMPACT_ATOMS: atom_id res chain seq x y z
N MET A 1 -17.49 -1.85 -81.96
CA MET A 1 -17.69 -0.56 -81.25
C MET A 1 -16.41 0.25 -81.39
N THR A 2 -16.46 1.55 -81.67
CA THR A 2 -15.22 2.35 -81.81
C THR A 2 -14.53 2.55 -80.46
N LEU A 3 -13.22 2.82 -80.47
CA LEU A 3 -12.48 3.04 -79.22
C LEU A 3 -13.00 4.27 -78.47
N GLU A 4 -13.46 5.30 -79.19
CA GLU A 4 -14.06 6.52 -78.63
C GLU A 4 -15.42 6.22 -77.99
N GLU A 5 -16.27 5.42 -78.64
CA GLU A 5 -17.55 4.97 -78.06
C GLU A 5 -17.37 4.11 -76.79
N LEU A 6 -16.32 3.27 -76.72
CA LEU A 6 -16.01 2.50 -75.52
C LEU A 6 -15.60 3.39 -74.35
N TYR A 7 -14.92 4.50 -74.63
CA TYR A 7 -14.51 5.47 -73.64
C TYR A 7 -15.68 6.35 -73.17
N ASP A 8 -16.47 6.86 -74.10
CA ASP A 8 -17.63 7.73 -73.80
C ASP A 8 -18.73 6.99 -73.03
N LYS A 9 -18.84 5.67 -73.23
CA LYS A 9 -19.75 4.79 -72.46
C LYS A 9 -19.14 4.29 -71.14
N GLU A 10 -17.99 4.82 -70.74
CA GLU A 10 -17.23 4.43 -69.54
C GLU A 10 -16.91 2.93 -69.45
N VAL A 11 -16.91 2.21 -70.58
CA VAL A 11 -16.56 0.78 -70.64
C VAL A 11 -15.06 0.59 -70.39
N ILE A 12 -14.25 1.56 -70.79
CA ILE A 12 -12.81 1.61 -70.54
C ILE A 12 -12.42 2.95 -69.93
N THR A 13 -11.43 2.95 -69.05
CA THR A 13 -10.93 4.19 -68.43
C THR A 13 -10.00 4.99 -69.34
N THR A 14 -9.76 6.27 -69.03
CA THR A 14 -8.85 7.14 -69.81
C THR A 14 -7.46 6.53 -69.96
N ARG A 15 -6.99 5.79 -68.95
CA ARG A 15 -5.71 5.07 -69.00
C ARG A 15 -5.73 3.96 -70.03
N THR A 16 -6.80 3.16 -70.06
CA THR A 16 -6.99 2.04 -70.99
C THR A 16 -7.21 2.53 -72.41
N TYR A 17 -8.01 3.60 -72.59
CA TYR A 17 -8.16 4.31 -73.85
C TYR A 17 -6.81 4.79 -74.40
N ASN A 18 -5.98 5.45 -73.57
CA ASN A 18 -4.66 5.92 -73.98
C ASN A 18 -3.68 4.77 -74.30
N ALA A 19 -3.77 3.64 -73.59
CA ALA A 19 -2.97 2.44 -73.89
C ALA A 19 -3.33 1.86 -75.27
N CYS A 20 -4.64 1.73 -75.55
CA CYS A 20 -5.15 1.28 -76.84
C CYS A 20 -4.77 2.22 -77.99
N LYS A 21 -4.95 3.54 -77.78
CA LYS A 21 -4.59 4.56 -78.77
C LYS A 21 -3.09 4.60 -79.07
N SER A 22 -2.25 4.36 -78.07
CA SER A 22 -0.79 4.31 -78.26
C SER A 22 -0.30 3.12 -79.08
N GLU A 23 -1.14 2.08 -79.20
CA GLU A 23 -0.88 0.85 -79.96
C GLU A 23 -1.69 0.82 -81.26
N GLY A 24 -2.38 1.92 -81.59
CA GLY A 24 -3.08 2.11 -82.85
C GLY A 24 -4.46 1.46 -82.94
N PHE A 25 -5.07 1.03 -81.82
CA PHE A 25 -6.40 0.44 -81.84
C PHE A 25 -7.44 1.53 -82.16
N ALA A 26 -8.26 1.28 -83.18
CA ALA A 26 -9.36 2.15 -83.58
C ALA A 26 -10.71 1.67 -83.05
N ASN A 27 -10.86 0.38 -82.77
CA ASN A 27 -12.12 -0.23 -82.37
C ASN A 27 -11.94 -1.51 -81.53
N SER A 28 -13.05 -2.08 -81.06
CA SER A 28 -13.08 -3.31 -80.25
C SER A 28 -12.50 -4.54 -80.97
N GLU A 29 -12.52 -4.59 -82.30
CA GLU A 29 -11.96 -5.69 -83.09
C GLU A 29 -10.43 -5.72 -83.00
N ASP A 30 -9.78 -4.55 -83.03
CA ASP A 30 -8.32 -4.45 -82.89
C ASP A 30 -7.85 -4.97 -81.52
N ILE A 31 -8.64 -4.73 -80.48
CA ILE A 31 -8.40 -5.23 -79.12
C ILE A 31 -8.50 -6.77 -79.08
N ILE A 32 -9.54 -7.35 -79.70
CA ILE A 32 -9.73 -8.80 -79.80
C ILE A 32 -8.61 -9.45 -80.62
N GLN A 33 -8.22 -8.84 -81.75
CA GLN A 33 -7.11 -9.34 -82.57
C GLN A 33 -5.78 -9.30 -81.83
N TYR A 34 -5.53 -8.26 -81.03
CA TYR A 34 -4.33 -8.20 -80.20
C TYR A 34 -4.32 -9.34 -79.17
N LEU A 35 -5.45 -9.63 -78.52
CA LEU A 35 -5.58 -10.74 -77.59
C LEU A 35 -5.33 -12.09 -78.28
N ASN A 36 -5.93 -12.31 -79.44
CA ASN A 36 -5.75 -13.54 -80.23
C ASN A 36 -4.30 -13.73 -80.69
N LYS A 37 -3.62 -12.64 -81.07
CA LYS A 37 -2.22 -12.69 -81.55
C LYS A 37 -1.20 -12.87 -80.43
N HIS A 38 -1.43 -12.28 -79.26
CA HIS A 38 -0.44 -12.23 -78.17
C HIS A 38 -0.82 -13.07 -76.95
N GLY A 39 -2.02 -13.65 -76.92
CA GLY A 39 -2.58 -14.45 -75.83
C GLY A 39 -2.90 -13.66 -74.56
N SER A 40 -2.48 -12.40 -74.44
CA SER A 40 -2.80 -11.51 -73.31
C SER A 40 -2.43 -10.05 -73.61
N PHE A 41 -2.98 -9.11 -72.83
CA PHE A 41 -2.61 -7.69 -72.88
C PHE A 41 -1.37 -7.31 -72.06
N HIS A 42 -0.65 -8.28 -71.47
CA HIS A 42 0.53 -7.97 -70.63
C HIS A 42 1.69 -7.33 -71.40
N LYS A 43 1.73 -7.52 -72.73
CA LYS A 43 2.71 -6.87 -73.62
C LYS A 43 2.28 -5.49 -74.10
N LEU A 44 1.04 -5.08 -73.81
CA LEU A 44 0.49 -3.80 -74.22
C LEU A 44 1.09 -2.68 -73.36
N ARG A 45 1.74 -1.70 -73.99
CA ARG A 45 2.43 -0.65 -73.26
C ARG A 45 1.43 0.18 -72.45
N ARG A 46 1.77 0.46 -71.18
CA ARG A 46 0.91 1.18 -70.19
C ARG A 46 -0.35 0.43 -69.75
N CYS A 47 -0.50 -0.85 -70.09
CA CYS A 47 -1.55 -1.72 -69.57
C CYS A 47 -1.22 -2.19 -68.16
N GLY A 48 -1.90 -1.63 -67.15
CA GLY A 48 -1.87 -2.11 -65.77
C GLY A 48 -3.05 -3.04 -65.47
N GLU A 49 -3.10 -3.60 -64.26
CA GLU A 49 -4.12 -4.61 -63.86
C GLU A 49 -5.58 -4.18 -64.11
N LYS A 50 -5.87 -2.89 -63.95
CA LYS A 50 -7.22 -2.34 -64.23
C LYS A 50 -7.51 -2.34 -65.74
N SER A 51 -6.57 -1.86 -66.55
CA SER A 51 -6.67 -1.88 -68.02
C SER A 51 -6.73 -3.30 -68.58
N TYR A 52 -6.00 -4.24 -67.97
CA TYR A 52 -6.06 -5.66 -68.35
C TYR A 52 -7.46 -6.26 -68.20
N ARG A 53 -8.13 -5.99 -67.07
CA ARG A 53 -9.51 -6.44 -66.83
C ARG A 53 -10.50 -5.77 -67.76
N GLU A 54 -10.41 -4.44 -67.91
CA GLU A 54 -11.28 -3.68 -68.82
C GLU A 54 -11.18 -4.20 -70.27
N LEU A 55 -9.99 -4.55 -70.75
CA LEU A 55 -9.81 -5.08 -72.11
C LEU A 55 -10.31 -6.51 -72.28
N ASN A 56 -10.14 -7.38 -71.28
CA ASN A 56 -10.76 -8.72 -71.32
C ASN A 56 -12.28 -8.63 -71.30
N GLU A 57 -12.86 -7.74 -70.49
CA GLU A 57 -14.30 -7.50 -70.49
C GLU A 57 -14.82 -6.97 -71.84
N VAL A 58 -14.03 -6.14 -72.54
CA VAL A 58 -14.33 -5.72 -73.93
C VAL A 58 -14.28 -6.92 -74.87
N CYS A 59 -13.28 -7.80 -74.77
CA CYS A 59 -13.23 -9.02 -75.57
C CYS A 59 -14.43 -9.93 -75.28
N ASP A 60 -14.74 -10.22 -74.02
CA ASP A 60 -15.86 -11.09 -73.65
C ASP A 60 -17.21 -10.52 -74.13
N ARG A 61 -17.36 -9.19 -74.11
CA ARG A 61 -18.60 -8.51 -74.51
C ARG A 61 -18.79 -8.45 -76.03
N TYR A 62 -17.72 -8.38 -76.82
CA TYR A 62 -17.79 -8.12 -78.27
C TYR A 62 -17.25 -9.26 -79.14
N ASN A 63 -16.71 -10.35 -78.57
CA ASN A 63 -16.23 -11.53 -79.30
C ASN A 63 -17.36 -12.51 -79.68
N LYS A 64 -18.51 -11.98 -80.14
CA LYS A 64 -19.59 -12.77 -80.75
C LYS A 64 -19.48 -12.69 -82.27
N ASN A 65 -18.55 -13.47 -82.84
CA ASN A 65 -18.61 -14.03 -84.20
C ASN A 65 -17.27 -14.70 -84.50
N ASN A 66 -17.15 -16.00 -84.18
CA ASN A 66 -16.37 -17.01 -84.92
C ASN A 66 -16.47 -18.35 -84.19
N GLU A 67 -17.65 -18.97 -84.27
CA GLU A 67 -17.74 -20.44 -84.26
C GLU A 67 -17.43 -20.92 -85.68
N SER A 68 -16.38 -21.73 -85.84
CA SER A 68 -16.35 -22.98 -86.63
C SER A 68 -14.96 -23.26 -87.24
N SER A 69 -14.20 -24.09 -86.55
CA SER A 69 -13.45 -25.16 -87.21
C SER A 69 -13.48 -26.38 -86.29
N ALA A 70 -14.55 -27.16 -86.43
CA ALA A 70 -14.77 -28.43 -85.76
C ALA A 70 -14.16 -29.58 -86.56
N ILE A 71 -13.60 -30.58 -85.85
CA ILE A 71 -13.64 -32.01 -86.21
C ILE A 71 -13.58 -32.80 -84.86
N PRO A 72 -14.14 -34.02 -84.74
CA PRO A 72 -15.56 -34.31 -84.48
C PRO A 72 -15.76 -35.09 -83.16
N VAL A 73 -16.96 -35.01 -82.59
CA VAL A 73 -17.41 -35.92 -81.52
C VAL A 73 -18.06 -37.12 -82.20
N ASP A 74 -17.36 -38.25 -82.23
CA ASP A 74 -17.98 -39.55 -82.48
C ASP A 74 -18.38 -40.21 -81.15
N ASN A 75 -19.55 -40.84 -81.19
CA ASN A 75 -20.16 -41.67 -80.18
C ASN A 75 -19.17 -42.65 -79.52
N MET A 76 -19.13 -42.69 -78.18
CA MET A 76 -18.98 -43.96 -77.45
C MET A 76 -19.73 -43.91 -76.13
N ASN A 77 -20.85 -44.64 -76.10
CA ASN A 77 -21.29 -45.36 -74.91
C ASN A 77 -20.19 -46.35 -74.48
N ASN A 78 -20.15 -46.61 -73.17
CA ASN A 78 -19.51 -47.73 -72.48
C ASN A 78 -17.97 -47.78 -72.51
N ASP A 79 -17.37 -47.27 -71.43
CA ASP A 79 -16.28 -47.98 -70.74
C ASP A 79 -16.03 -47.34 -69.35
N GLU A 80 -16.65 -47.90 -68.30
CA GLU A 80 -16.46 -47.48 -66.90
C GLU A 80 -15.01 -47.66 -66.39
N ASN A 81 -14.11 -48.28 -67.17
CA ASN A 81 -12.75 -48.63 -66.75
C ASN A 81 -11.64 -47.62 -67.14
N LYS A 82 -11.93 -46.53 -67.86
CA LYS A 82 -10.90 -45.50 -68.19
C LYS A 82 -10.92 -44.26 -67.30
N THR A 83 -12.00 -44.04 -66.56
CA THR A 83 -12.33 -42.74 -65.97
C THR A 83 -12.00 -42.63 -64.47
N SER A 84 -11.76 -43.76 -63.79
CA SER A 84 -11.27 -43.79 -62.40
C SER A 84 -9.75 -43.61 -62.28
N ASN A 85 -9.02 -43.60 -63.41
CA ASN A 85 -7.56 -43.64 -63.45
C ASN A 85 -6.88 -42.26 -63.32
N TYR A 86 -7.61 -41.15 -63.54
CA TYR A 86 -7.01 -39.81 -63.50
C TYR A 86 -6.70 -39.32 -62.07
N LEU A 87 -7.43 -39.79 -61.05
CA LEU A 87 -7.19 -39.49 -59.63
C LEU A 87 -5.98 -40.25 -59.05
N LEU A 88 -5.69 -41.43 -59.60
CA LEU A 88 -4.57 -42.28 -59.21
C LEU A 88 -3.29 -41.94 -59.98
N LYS A 89 -3.34 -40.99 -60.94
CA LYS A 89 -2.13 -40.49 -61.61
C LYS A 89 -1.19 -39.90 -60.57
N THR A 90 0.03 -40.42 -60.54
CA THR A 90 1.06 -39.84 -59.70
C THR A 90 1.49 -38.49 -60.26
N VAL A 91 2.07 -37.65 -59.40
CA VAL A 91 2.64 -36.38 -59.86
C VAL A 91 3.79 -36.58 -60.86
N GLN A 92 4.45 -37.75 -60.81
CA GLN A 92 5.45 -38.14 -61.79
C GLN A 92 4.83 -38.43 -63.16
N ASP A 93 3.60 -38.98 -63.21
CA ASP A 93 2.91 -39.28 -64.48
C ASP A 93 2.42 -38.00 -65.16
N ILE A 94 1.79 -37.07 -64.43
CA ILE A 94 1.39 -35.77 -64.99
C ILE A 94 2.59 -34.90 -65.42
N TYR A 95 3.76 -35.10 -64.80
CA TYR A 95 5.00 -34.47 -65.25
C TYR A 95 5.53 -35.09 -66.55
N LYS A 96 5.55 -36.42 -66.66
CA LYS A 96 5.94 -37.13 -67.89
C LYS A 96 5.02 -36.80 -69.07
N ASP A 97 3.75 -36.56 -68.78
CA ASP A 97 2.73 -36.17 -69.77
C ASP A 97 2.81 -34.68 -70.15
N ASN A 98 3.81 -33.94 -69.64
CA ASN A 98 3.99 -32.49 -69.83
C ASN A 98 2.79 -31.63 -69.37
N GLU A 99 1.96 -32.12 -68.45
CA GLU A 99 0.83 -31.35 -67.92
C GLU A 99 1.29 -30.31 -66.88
N ILE A 100 2.46 -30.51 -66.27
CA ILE A 100 3.08 -29.59 -65.30
C ILE A 100 4.58 -29.44 -65.58
N SER A 101 5.16 -28.30 -65.19
CA SER A 101 6.60 -28.06 -65.31
C SER A 101 7.43 -28.81 -64.24
N VAL A 102 8.75 -28.95 -64.47
CA VAL A 102 9.70 -29.48 -63.47
C VAL A 102 9.56 -28.77 -62.11
N ARG A 103 9.32 -27.47 -62.14
CA ARG A 103 9.13 -26.66 -60.94
C ARG A 103 7.88 -27.08 -60.18
N SER A 104 6.77 -27.31 -60.89
CA SER A 104 5.49 -27.73 -60.30
C SER A 104 5.52 -29.16 -59.79
N TYR A 105 6.23 -30.04 -60.49
CA TYR A 105 6.56 -31.39 -60.02
C TYR A 105 7.30 -31.34 -58.67
N ASN A 106 8.39 -30.57 -58.61
CA ASN A 106 9.18 -30.43 -57.37
C ASN A 106 8.36 -29.81 -56.23
N VAL A 107 7.50 -28.81 -56.51
CA VAL A 107 6.62 -28.21 -55.50
C VAL A 107 5.66 -29.25 -54.92
N CYS A 108 5.04 -30.09 -55.75
CA CYS A 108 4.18 -31.16 -55.25
C CYS A 108 4.96 -32.16 -54.39
N TYR A 109 6.12 -32.62 -54.88
CA TYR A 109 6.97 -33.57 -54.17
C TYR A 109 7.44 -33.05 -52.80
N TYR A 110 7.86 -31.78 -52.72
CA TYR A 110 8.31 -31.17 -51.45
C TYR A 110 7.18 -30.88 -50.45
N ASN A 111 5.92 -30.95 -50.87
CA ASN A 111 4.76 -30.74 -50.02
C ASN A 111 3.92 -32.02 -49.88
N ASP A 112 4.52 -33.19 -50.16
CA ASP A 112 3.89 -34.52 -50.07
C ASP A 112 2.58 -34.67 -50.86
N LEU A 113 2.46 -33.94 -51.98
CA LEU A 113 1.36 -34.11 -52.94
C LEU A 113 1.83 -35.11 -54.00
N LEU A 114 1.56 -36.40 -53.82
CA LEU A 114 2.11 -37.46 -54.65
C LEU A 114 1.18 -37.90 -55.77
N THR A 115 -0.11 -37.58 -55.68
CA THR A 115 -1.14 -37.89 -56.66
C THR A 115 -1.99 -36.67 -57.03
N THR A 116 -2.70 -36.74 -58.15
CA THR A 116 -3.73 -35.75 -58.50
C THR A 116 -4.84 -35.69 -57.45
N GLU A 117 -5.15 -36.82 -56.79
CA GLU A 117 -6.04 -36.86 -55.63
C GLU A 117 -5.50 -36.03 -54.46
N ASP A 118 -4.21 -36.12 -54.12
CA ASP A 118 -3.60 -35.32 -53.07
C ASP A 118 -3.67 -33.82 -53.38
N ILE A 119 -3.50 -33.44 -54.65
CA ILE A 119 -3.66 -32.06 -55.11
C ILE A 119 -5.10 -31.58 -54.88
N VAL A 120 -6.11 -32.41 -55.22
CA VAL A 120 -7.54 -32.08 -55.00
C VAL A 120 -7.86 -31.98 -53.51
N ARG A 121 -7.41 -32.94 -52.69
CA ARG A 121 -7.60 -32.94 -51.23
C ARG A 121 -6.94 -31.74 -50.57
N TYR A 122 -5.72 -31.39 -50.99
CA TYR A 122 -5.03 -30.20 -50.50
C TYR A 122 -5.76 -28.91 -50.88
N TYR A 123 -6.24 -28.82 -52.12
CA TYR A 123 -7.00 -27.66 -52.61
C TYR A 123 -8.28 -27.46 -51.79
N GLN A 124 -9.04 -28.54 -51.56
CA GLN A 124 -10.26 -28.52 -50.74
C GLN A 124 -9.98 -28.15 -49.28
N LYS A 125 -8.95 -28.75 -48.67
CA LYS A 125 -8.57 -28.51 -47.27
C LYS A 125 -8.11 -27.07 -47.01
N ASN A 126 -7.43 -26.44 -47.98
CA ASN A 126 -6.77 -25.14 -47.79
C ASN A 126 -7.44 -23.98 -48.54
N GLY A 127 -8.53 -24.22 -49.26
CA GLY A 127 -9.22 -23.19 -50.06
C GLY A 127 -8.37 -22.66 -51.23
N GLY A 128 -7.45 -23.49 -51.74
CA GLY A 128 -6.53 -23.16 -52.83
C GLY A 128 -5.08 -23.60 -52.58
N LEU A 129 -4.17 -23.23 -53.49
CA LEU A 129 -2.76 -23.66 -53.49
C LEU A 129 -1.77 -22.58 -53.02
N PHE A 130 -2.28 -21.54 -52.34
CA PHE A 130 -1.49 -20.37 -51.92
C PHE A 130 -0.48 -20.66 -50.81
N ASN A 131 -0.67 -21.75 -50.05
CA ASN A 131 0.14 -22.11 -48.89
C ASN A 131 1.21 -23.17 -49.22
N LEU A 132 1.34 -23.58 -50.49
CA LEU A 132 2.38 -24.53 -50.89
C LEU A 132 3.76 -23.88 -50.84
N ARG A 133 4.67 -24.49 -50.09
CA ARG A 133 6.05 -24.02 -49.99
C ARG A 133 6.70 -24.04 -51.38
N ASN A 134 7.38 -22.96 -51.73
CA ASN A 134 8.06 -22.75 -53.04
C ASN A 134 7.15 -22.68 -54.28
N CYS A 135 5.82 -22.59 -54.09
CA CYS A 135 4.84 -22.47 -55.17
C CYS A 135 4.75 -21.03 -55.71
N GLY A 136 5.38 -20.78 -56.87
CA GLY A 136 5.29 -19.49 -57.57
C GLY A 136 4.01 -19.37 -58.43
N LEU A 137 3.70 -18.17 -58.92
CA LEU A 137 2.46 -17.90 -59.66
C LEU A 137 2.21 -18.84 -60.85
N LYS A 138 3.23 -19.13 -61.66
CA LYS A 138 3.12 -20.08 -62.78
C LYS A 138 2.83 -21.51 -62.32
N THR A 139 3.55 -21.97 -61.29
CA THR A 139 3.34 -23.30 -60.69
C THR A 139 1.93 -23.44 -60.13
N ARG A 140 1.42 -22.38 -59.51
CA ARG A 140 0.05 -22.38 -59.00
C ARG A 140 -0.98 -22.57 -60.10
N ILE A 141 -0.86 -21.83 -61.20
CA ILE A 141 -1.77 -21.94 -62.34
C ILE A 141 -1.73 -23.35 -62.93
N GLU A 142 -0.53 -23.90 -63.11
CA GLU A 142 -0.35 -25.28 -63.61
C GLU A 142 -1.09 -26.29 -62.71
N LEU A 143 -0.96 -26.18 -61.39
CA LEU A 143 -1.61 -27.08 -60.45
C LEU A 143 -3.13 -26.81 -60.28
N GLU A 144 -3.58 -25.58 -60.47
CA GLU A 144 -5.01 -25.23 -60.55
C GLU A 144 -5.66 -25.89 -61.77
N VAL A 145 -4.96 -25.97 -62.90
CA VAL A 145 -5.44 -26.70 -64.09
C VAL A 145 -5.56 -28.20 -63.79
N ILE A 146 -4.59 -28.79 -63.08
CA ILE A 146 -4.68 -30.19 -62.64
C ILE A 146 -5.88 -30.41 -61.72
N TYR A 147 -6.10 -29.51 -60.76
CA TYR A 147 -7.27 -29.55 -59.89
C TYR A 147 -8.58 -29.52 -60.70
N GLN A 148 -8.73 -28.60 -61.66
CA GLN A 148 -9.95 -28.51 -62.47
C GLN A 148 -10.21 -29.77 -63.30
N LYS A 149 -9.15 -30.45 -63.76
CA LYS A 149 -9.25 -31.72 -64.48
C LYS A 149 -9.60 -32.90 -63.56
N ALA A 150 -9.04 -32.93 -62.34
CA ALA A 150 -9.20 -34.04 -61.41
C ALA A 150 -10.48 -33.95 -60.56
N PHE A 151 -10.95 -32.73 -60.27
CA PHE A 151 -12.10 -32.48 -59.39
C PHE A 151 -13.40 -33.17 -59.81
N PRO A 152 -13.79 -33.22 -61.10
CA PRO A 152 -15.03 -33.91 -61.52
C PRO A 152 -15.08 -35.40 -61.18
N PHE A 153 -13.92 -36.03 -61.02
CA PHE A 153 -13.80 -37.46 -60.74
C PHE A 153 -13.71 -37.76 -59.25
N PHE A 154 -13.49 -36.75 -58.40
CA PHE A 154 -13.26 -36.90 -56.97
C PHE A 154 -14.58 -37.21 -56.25
N GLN A 155 -14.77 -38.48 -55.87
CA GLN A 155 -15.90 -38.90 -55.04
C GLN A 155 -15.67 -38.47 -53.58
N GLN A 156 -16.48 -37.54 -53.11
CA GLN A 156 -16.62 -37.22 -51.68
C GLN A 156 -17.21 -38.43 -50.94
N PRO A 157 -16.70 -38.85 -49.78
CA PRO A 157 -17.49 -39.63 -48.84
C PRO A 157 -18.45 -38.69 -48.10
N PHE A 158 -19.50 -38.17 -48.76
CA PHE A 158 -20.72 -37.69 -48.09
C PHE A 158 -21.86 -37.38 -49.07
N GLN A 159 -23.07 -37.82 -48.74
CA GLN A 159 -24.32 -37.39 -49.38
C GLN A 159 -24.52 -35.88 -49.20
N ALA A 160 -24.86 -35.17 -50.26
CA ALA A 160 -25.38 -33.81 -50.15
C ALA A 160 -26.66 -33.82 -49.30
N LEU A 161 -26.63 -33.16 -48.14
CA LEU A 161 -27.83 -32.84 -47.37
C LEU A 161 -28.67 -31.85 -48.18
N THR A 162 -29.69 -32.35 -48.88
CA THR A 162 -30.72 -31.53 -49.51
C THR A 162 -31.63 -30.93 -48.43
N GLY A 163 -32.01 -29.66 -48.62
CA GLY A 163 -32.57 -28.76 -47.60
C GLY A 163 -33.95 -29.07 -47.02
N GLU A 164 -34.37 -30.34 -46.89
CA GLU A 164 -35.65 -30.70 -46.27
C GLU A 164 -35.51 -31.23 -44.82
N ASP A 165 -34.34 -31.70 -44.41
CA ASP A 165 -34.07 -32.10 -43.01
C ASP A 165 -33.00 -31.19 -42.39
N LEU A 166 -33.44 -30.13 -41.70
CA LEU A 166 -32.57 -29.37 -40.81
C LEU A 166 -31.90 -30.34 -39.81
N ILE A 167 -30.57 -30.36 -39.75
CA ILE A 167 -29.74 -31.05 -38.75
C ILE A 167 -30.25 -30.74 -37.34
N THR A 168 -30.65 -29.49 -37.10
CA THR A 168 -31.25 -29.06 -35.82
C THR A 168 -32.48 -29.86 -35.39
N LYS A 169 -33.26 -30.42 -36.33
CA LYS A 169 -34.43 -31.28 -36.00
C LYS A 169 -34.05 -32.69 -35.57
N ARG A 170 -32.84 -33.15 -35.92
CA ARG A 170 -32.33 -34.49 -35.61
C ARG A 170 -31.52 -34.54 -34.32
N LEU A 171 -31.14 -33.39 -33.78
CA LEU A 171 -30.41 -33.28 -32.52
C LEU A 171 -31.37 -33.33 -31.33
N SER A 172 -30.99 -34.04 -30.26
CA SER A 172 -31.67 -33.92 -28.96
C SER A 172 -31.45 -32.52 -28.37
N ARG A 173 -32.27 -32.14 -27.40
CA ARG A 173 -32.16 -30.83 -26.73
C ARG A 173 -30.75 -30.60 -26.17
N THR A 174 -30.18 -31.59 -25.49
CA THR A 174 -28.82 -31.57 -24.94
C THR A 174 -27.76 -31.28 -26.01
N LYS A 175 -27.88 -31.95 -27.18
CA LYS A 175 -26.94 -31.76 -28.30
C LYS A 175 -27.09 -30.38 -28.95
N VAL A 176 -28.32 -29.87 -29.05
CA VAL A 176 -28.58 -28.50 -29.55
C VAL A 176 -27.93 -27.47 -28.63
N ASP A 177 -28.05 -27.63 -27.31
CA ASP A 177 -27.46 -26.70 -26.34
C ASP A 177 -25.92 -26.70 -26.43
N ILE A 178 -25.29 -27.87 -26.58
CA ILE A 178 -23.83 -27.99 -26.78
C ILE A 178 -23.40 -27.33 -28.09
N ALA A 179 -24.06 -27.66 -29.20
CA ALA A 179 -23.77 -27.06 -30.50
C ALA A 179 -23.93 -25.53 -30.47
N LEU A 180 -24.95 -25.02 -29.79
CA LEU A 180 -25.17 -23.58 -29.64
C LEU A 180 -24.07 -22.91 -28.80
N ASN A 181 -23.62 -23.53 -27.72
CA ASN A 181 -22.55 -22.99 -26.89
C ASN A 181 -21.23 -22.94 -27.65
N ILE A 182 -20.90 -24.01 -28.39
CA ILE A 182 -19.70 -24.03 -29.24
C ILE A 182 -19.80 -23.02 -30.38
N LEU A 183 -20.97 -22.88 -31.00
CA LEU A 183 -21.20 -21.86 -32.03
C LEU A 183 -20.94 -20.46 -31.49
N LYS A 184 -21.48 -20.12 -30.32
CA LYS A 184 -21.24 -18.83 -29.67
C LYS A 184 -19.76 -18.61 -29.38
N PHE A 185 -19.08 -19.62 -28.84
CA PHE A 185 -17.64 -19.59 -28.57
C PHE A 185 -16.83 -19.31 -29.85
N GLU A 186 -17.06 -20.05 -30.92
CA GLU A 186 -16.36 -19.84 -32.20
C GLU A 186 -16.63 -18.45 -32.79
N VAL A 187 -17.87 -17.96 -32.72
CA VAL A 187 -18.22 -16.62 -33.20
C VAL A 187 -17.46 -15.53 -32.42
N THR A 188 -17.21 -15.72 -31.13
CA THR A 188 -16.39 -14.78 -30.35
C THR A 188 -14.92 -14.77 -30.76
N ASP A 189 -14.40 -15.91 -31.24
CA ASP A 189 -13.01 -16.10 -31.65
C ASP A 189 -12.71 -15.59 -33.09
N LEU A 190 -13.76 -15.35 -33.89
CA LEU A 190 -13.63 -14.76 -35.22
C LEU A 190 -13.03 -13.35 -35.16
N SER A 191 -12.24 -13.01 -36.19
CA SER A 191 -11.74 -11.64 -36.35
C SER A 191 -12.89 -10.62 -36.38
N VAL A 192 -12.65 -9.42 -35.83
CA VAL A 192 -13.68 -8.36 -35.69
C VAL A 192 -14.42 -8.11 -37.01
N ARG A 193 -13.72 -8.14 -38.15
CA ARG A 193 -14.33 -7.96 -39.48
C ARG A 193 -15.26 -9.12 -39.84
N THR A 194 -14.80 -10.35 -39.68
CA THR A 194 -15.57 -11.55 -40.02
C THR A 194 -16.78 -11.69 -39.10
N ARG A 195 -16.59 -11.50 -37.79
CA ARG A 195 -17.65 -11.48 -36.79
C ARG A 195 -18.70 -10.42 -37.10
N ASN A 196 -18.31 -9.18 -37.37
CA ASN A 196 -19.28 -8.10 -37.66
C ASN A 196 -20.06 -8.35 -38.97
N SER A 197 -19.42 -8.99 -39.95
CA SER A 197 -20.07 -9.34 -41.22
C SER A 197 -21.08 -10.48 -41.01
N LEU A 198 -20.68 -11.51 -40.25
CA LEU A 198 -21.55 -12.62 -39.86
C LEU A 198 -22.75 -12.13 -39.04
N MET A 199 -22.52 -11.33 -38.01
CA MET A 199 -23.57 -10.79 -37.14
C MET A 199 -24.56 -9.92 -37.90
N ARG A 200 -24.10 -9.13 -38.88
CA ARG A 200 -24.98 -8.36 -39.76
C ARG A 200 -25.84 -9.28 -40.64
N HIS A 201 -25.26 -10.33 -41.20
CA HIS A 201 -26.00 -11.29 -42.04
C HIS A 201 -27.05 -12.08 -41.26
N LEU A 202 -26.76 -12.38 -40.00
CA LEU A 202 -27.66 -13.09 -39.11
C LEU A 202 -28.65 -12.18 -38.37
N ASP A 203 -28.67 -10.88 -38.65
CA ASP A 203 -29.45 -9.87 -37.93
C ASP A 203 -29.27 -9.93 -36.40
N GLY A 204 -28.07 -10.33 -35.96
CA GLY A 204 -27.73 -10.53 -34.55
C GLY A 204 -28.23 -11.83 -33.92
N ASP A 205 -29.01 -12.65 -34.62
CA ASP A 205 -29.52 -13.93 -34.11
C ASP A 205 -28.55 -15.09 -34.38
N ILE A 206 -27.87 -15.56 -33.32
CA ILE A 206 -26.94 -16.71 -33.37
C ILE A 206 -27.65 -18.02 -32.98
N SER A 207 -28.95 -18.15 -33.20
CA SER A 207 -29.64 -19.43 -33.00
C SER A 207 -29.12 -20.49 -33.98
N LEU A 208 -29.04 -21.75 -33.54
CA LEU A 208 -28.49 -22.83 -34.37
C LEU A 208 -29.31 -23.01 -35.66
N LYS A 209 -30.63 -22.80 -35.59
CA LYS A 209 -31.53 -22.82 -36.75
C LYS A 209 -31.24 -21.69 -37.74
N ASN A 210 -31.03 -20.47 -37.25
CA ASN A 210 -30.71 -19.32 -38.11
C ASN A 210 -29.35 -19.52 -38.78
N PHE A 211 -28.35 -19.96 -38.01
CA PHE A 211 -27.03 -20.28 -38.51
C PHE A 211 -27.05 -21.40 -39.57
N GLU A 212 -27.81 -22.45 -39.31
CA GLU A 212 -27.96 -23.57 -40.24
C GLU A 212 -28.52 -23.11 -41.58
N THR A 213 -29.63 -22.37 -41.55
CA THR A 213 -30.33 -21.90 -42.74
C THR A 213 -29.50 -20.89 -43.53
N ASN A 214 -28.85 -19.96 -42.83
CA ASN A 214 -28.23 -18.79 -43.46
C ASN A 214 -26.72 -18.90 -43.67
N ILE A 215 -26.06 -19.94 -43.15
CA ILE A 215 -24.61 -20.16 -43.30
C ILE A 215 -24.29 -21.61 -43.70
N LEU A 216 -24.75 -22.61 -42.95
CA LEU A 216 -24.35 -24.01 -43.19
C LEU A 216 -24.88 -24.57 -44.51
N LEU A 217 -26.16 -24.31 -44.81
CA LEU A 217 -26.86 -24.80 -46.00
C LEU A 217 -26.63 -23.93 -47.25
N ILE A 218 -26.07 -22.73 -47.10
CA ILE A 218 -25.76 -21.85 -48.24
C ILE A 218 -24.45 -22.29 -48.89
N ASP A 219 -24.41 -22.44 -50.22
CA ASP A 219 -23.17 -22.77 -50.94
C ASP A 219 -22.04 -21.76 -50.67
N ASN A 220 -20.80 -22.23 -50.51
CA ASN A 220 -19.63 -21.37 -50.23
C ASN A 220 -19.45 -20.20 -51.22
N PRO A 221 -19.73 -20.34 -52.53
CA PRO A 221 -19.70 -19.22 -53.48
C PRO A 221 -20.76 -18.14 -53.24
N LYS A 222 -21.93 -18.50 -52.68
CA LYS A 222 -23.00 -17.54 -52.33
C LYS A 222 -22.64 -16.74 -51.08
N LEU A 223 -21.85 -17.32 -50.17
CA LEU A 223 -21.32 -16.62 -48.98
C LEU A 223 -20.28 -15.53 -49.31
N ILE A 224 -19.69 -15.53 -50.51
CA ILE A 224 -18.76 -14.46 -50.97
C ILE A 224 -19.49 -13.13 -51.14
N GLN A 225 -20.80 -13.15 -51.36
CA GLN A 225 -21.61 -11.95 -51.59
C GLN A 225 -21.97 -11.19 -50.30
N LEU A 226 -21.57 -11.71 -49.13
CA LEU A 226 -21.78 -11.03 -47.86
C LEU A 226 -21.00 -9.71 -47.82
N HIS A 227 -21.72 -8.62 -47.56
CA HIS A 227 -21.19 -7.26 -47.59
C HIS A 227 -19.96 -7.10 -46.66
N ASN A 228 -18.89 -6.50 -47.19
CA ASN A 228 -17.61 -6.22 -46.50
C ASN A 228 -16.70 -7.43 -46.15
N LEU A 229 -16.90 -8.62 -46.74
CA LEU A 229 -15.94 -9.73 -46.58
C LEU A 229 -14.77 -9.63 -47.56
N GLY A 230 -13.59 -9.27 -47.05
CA GLY A 230 -12.33 -9.38 -47.80
C GLY A 230 -11.82 -10.84 -47.87
N LYS A 231 -10.86 -11.12 -48.77
CA LYS A 231 -10.31 -12.48 -49.03
C LYS A 231 -9.91 -13.27 -47.76
N LYS A 232 -9.29 -12.62 -46.77
CA LYS A 232 -8.91 -13.26 -45.50
C LYS A 232 -10.12 -13.64 -44.64
N SER A 233 -11.11 -12.76 -44.56
CA SER A 233 -12.35 -12.99 -43.81
C SER A 233 -13.21 -14.09 -44.44
N TRP A 234 -13.15 -14.24 -45.76
CA TRP A 234 -13.80 -15.35 -46.46
C TRP A 234 -13.17 -16.71 -46.13
N GLY A 235 -11.83 -16.81 -46.15
CA GLY A 235 -11.15 -18.04 -45.75
C GLY A 235 -11.42 -18.42 -44.30
N GLU A 236 -11.43 -17.42 -43.41
CA GLU A 236 -11.79 -17.60 -41.99
C GLU A 236 -13.24 -18.10 -41.82
N LEU A 237 -14.22 -17.48 -42.51
CA LEU A 237 -15.63 -17.87 -42.46
C LEU A 237 -15.86 -19.29 -43.01
N THR A 238 -15.19 -19.64 -44.11
CA THR A 238 -15.28 -20.99 -44.70
C THR A 238 -14.73 -22.05 -43.74
N ASN A 239 -13.56 -21.80 -43.15
CA ASN A 239 -12.98 -22.73 -42.17
C ASN A 239 -13.86 -22.88 -40.93
N PHE A 240 -14.39 -21.78 -40.41
CA PHE A 240 -15.34 -21.80 -39.30
C PHE A 240 -16.60 -22.62 -39.65
N LYS A 241 -17.17 -22.40 -40.84
CA LYS A 241 -18.31 -23.17 -41.33
C LYS A 241 -18.04 -24.68 -41.38
N GLU A 242 -16.89 -25.09 -41.90
CA GLU A 242 -16.51 -26.51 -41.94
C GLU A 242 -16.30 -27.11 -40.53
N ARG A 243 -15.70 -26.35 -39.60
CA ARG A 243 -15.55 -26.80 -38.20
C ARG A 243 -16.89 -27.07 -37.53
N ILE A 244 -17.84 -26.13 -37.67
CA ILE A 244 -19.19 -26.32 -37.11
C ILE A 244 -19.91 -27.48 -37.80
N ARG A 245 -19.77 -27.65 -39.12
CA ARG A 245 -20.37 -28.80 -39.82
C ARG A 245 -19.83 -30.13 -39.28
N ASN A 246 -18.52 -30.26 -39.11
CA ASN A 246 -17.90 -31.47 -38.58
C ASN A 246 -18.37 -31.77 -37.15
N LEU A 247 -18.44 -30.74 -36.29
CA LEU A 247 -18.99 -30.87 -34.94
C LEU A 247 -20.43 -31.38 -34.94
N LEU A 248 -21.30 -30.82 -35.79
CA LEU A 248 -22.69 -31.25 -35.86
C LEU A 248 -22.82 -32.72 -36.30
N SER A 249 -21.98 -33.15 -37.25
CA SER A 249 -21.91 -34.55 -37.66
C SER A 249 -21.44 -35.47 -36.53
N GLU A 250 -20.43 -35.05 -35.75
CA GLU A 250 -19.95 -35.78 -34.58
C GLU A 250 -21.04 -35.90 -33.51
N LEU A 251 -21.73 -34.81 -33.19
CA LEU A 251 -22.84 -34.80 -32.23
C LEU A 251 -24.01 -35.68 -32.69
N LEU A 252 -24.32 -35.75 -33.98
CA LEU A 252 -25.35 -36.64 -34.51
C LEU A 252 -25.00 -38.11 -34.28
N ALA A 253 -23.73 -38.49 -34.46
CA ALA A 253 -23.25 -39.86 -34.36
C ALA A 253 -23.22 -40.42 -32.92
N VAL A 254 -23.15 -39.55 -31.91
CA VAL A 254 -23.09 -39.98 -30.51
C VAL A 254 -24.45 -40.34 -29.95
N GLU A 255 -24.65 -41.58 -29.50
CA GLU A 255 -25.90 -42.02 -28.88
C GLU A 255 -25.91 -41.78 -27.36
N ASN A 256 -24.74 -41.86 -26.71
CA ASN A 256 -24.60 -41.76 -25.27
C ASN A 256 -24.43 -40.31 -24.81
N GLU A 257 -25.35 -39.81 -23.99
CA GLU A 257 -25.27 -38.43 -23.49
C GLU A 257 -24.02 -38.16 -22.63
N ALA A 258 -23.43 -39.19 -21.99
CA ALA A 258 -22.21 -39.03 -21.20
C ALA A 258 -20.98 -38.65 -22.06
N GLU A 259 -20.97 -39.05 -23.34
CA GLU A 259 -19.88 -38.75 -24.28
C GLU A 259 -19.95 -37.32 -24.83
N LEU A 260 -21.10 -36.65 -24.68
CA LEU A 260 -21.30 -35.29 -25.21
C LEU A 260 -20.44 -34.24 -24.48
N ILE A 261 -20.21 -34.41 -23.17
CA ILE A 261 -19.26 -33.58 -22.40
C ILE A 261 -17.85 -33.75 -22.97
N GLY A 262 -17.49 -34.99 -23.29
CA GLY A 262 -16.23 -35.36 -23.94
C GLY A 262 -15.98 -34.59 -25.23
N ILE A 263 -16.96 -34.59 -26.13
CA ILE A 263 -16.88 -33.85 -27.40
C ILE A 263 -16.70 -32.36 -27.15
N SER A 264 -17.49 -31.78 -26.25
CA SER A 264 -17.43 -30.34 -25.99
C SER A 264 -16.07 -29.92 -25.43
N ASN A 265 -15.55 -30.66 -24.43
CA ASN A 265 -14.25 -30.38 -23.83
C ASN A 265 -13.12 -30.54 -24.84
N GLU A 266 -13.13 -31.63 -25.60
CA GLU A 266 -12.13 -31.88 -26.64
C GLU A 266 -12.14 -30.79 -27.71
N TYR A 267 -13.33 -30.33 -28.13
CA TYR A 267 -13.48 -29.23 -29.06
C TYR A 267 -12.84 -27.95 -28.53
N TYR A 268 -13.22 -27.48 -27.33
CA TYR A 268 -12.68 -26.24 -26.76
C TYR A 268 -11.16 -26.29 -26.60
N LEU A 269 -10.63 -27.43 -26.14
CA LEU A 269 -9.21 -27.63 -25.92
C LEU A 269 -8.42 -27.64 -27.24
N LYS A 270 -8.86 -28.42 -28.24
CA LYS A 270 -8.18 -28.48 -29.55
C LYS A 270 -8.31 -27.18 -30.34
N THR A 271 -9.39 -26.43 -30.17
CA THR A 271 -9.53 -25.13 -30.82
C THR A 271 -8.55 -24.10 -30.26
N LYS A 272 -8.35 -24.06 -28.94
CA LYS A 272 -7.39 -23.12 -28.32
C LYS A 272 -5.95 -23.61 -28.33
N PHE A 273 -5.75 -24.92 -28.24
CA PHE A 273 -4.45 -25.58 -28.18
C PHE A 273 -4.42 -26.75 -29.17
N PRO A 274 -4.21 -26.51 -30.48
CA PRO A 274 -4.36 -27.54 -31.53
C PRO A 274 -3.52 -28.80 -31.34
N GLU A 275 -2.39 -28.71 -30.65
CA GLU A 275 -1.47 -29.82 -30.39
C GLU A 275 -1.75 -30.54 -29.06
N ILE A 276 -2.77 -30.12 -28.29
CA ILE A 276 -3.06 -30.69 -26.98
C ILE A 276 -3.54 -32.14 -27.11
N SER A 277 -2.86 -33.04 -26.39
CA SER A 277 -3.38 -34.38 -26.12
C SER A 277 -4.46 -34.25 -25.05
N VAL A 278 -5.65 -34.82 -25.27
CA VAL A 278 -6.76 -34.78 -24.31
C VAL A 278 -7.02 -36.20 -23.80
N PRO A 279 -6.49 -36.57 -22.62
CA PRO A 279 -6.72 -37.87 -22.01
C PRO A 279 -8.19 -38.09 -21.66
N GLU A 280 -8.64 -39.36 -21.58
CA GLU A 280 -10.05 -39.71 -21.36
C GLU A 280 -10.63 -39.14 -20.06
N ASN A 281 -9.84 -39.06 -19.00
CA ASN A 281 -10.24 -38.46 -17.72
C ASN A 281 -10.44 -36.95 -17.81
N VAL A 282 -9.71 -36.25 -18.69
CA VAL A 282 -9.86 -34.82 -18.95
C VAL A 282 -11.03 -34.59 -19.90
N LYS A 283 -11.10 -35.40 -20.96
CA LYS A 283 -12.18 -35.39 -21.96
C LYS A 283 -13.54 -35.46 -21.27
N ASN A 284 -13.77 -36.48 -20.45
CA ASN A 284 -15.08 -36.70 -19.82
C ASN A 284 -15.27 -35.94 -18.49
N SER A 285 -14.39 -35.00 -18.16
CA SER A 285 -14.46 -34.27 -16.88
C SER A 285 -15.53 -33.19 -16.91
N SER A 286 -16.27 -33.08 -15.81
CA SER A 286 -17.10 -31.91 -15.51
C SER A 286 -16.40 -30.90 -14.59
N SER A 287 -15.08 -31.04 -14.39
CA SER A 287 -14.29 -30.15 -13.53
C SER A 287 -13.35 -29.29 -14.39
N ILE A 288 -13.61 -27.99 -14.44
CA ILE A 288 -12.74 -26.98 -15.07
C ILE A 288 -11.37 -26.98 -14.44
N PHE A 289 -11.26 -27.32 -13.16
CA PHE A 289 -9.98 -27.35 -12.46
C PHE A 289 -9.12 -28.53 -12.93
N LEU A 290 -9.70 -29.71 -13.14
CA LEU A 290 -8.96 -30.83 -13.74
C LEU A 290 -8.50 -30.47 -15.17
N ILE A 291 -9.38 -29.84 -15.95
CA ILE A 291 -9.08 -29.41 -17.32
C ILE A 291 -7.96 -28.35 -17.33
N LEU A 292 -8.04 -27.36 -16.44
CA LEU A 292 -7.03 -26.31 -16.31
C LEU A 292 -5.69 -26.84 -15.84
N ASP A 293 -5.67 -27.77 -14.89
CA ASP A 293 -4.42 -28.39 -14.42
C ASP A 293 -3.71 -29.11 -15.56
N HIS A 294 -4.46 -29.84 -16.39
CA HIS A 294 -3.95 -30.47 -17.61
C HIS A 294 -3.43 -29.44 -18.63
N VAL A 295 -4.20 -28.39 -18.90
CA VAL A 295 -3.82 -27.32 -19.84
C VAL A 295 -2.54 -26.61 -19.38
N ILE A 296 -2.45 -26.21 -18.10
CA ILE A 296 -1.29 -25.47 -17.57
C ILE A 296 -0.01 -26.31 -17.63
N LYS A 297 -0.12 -27.63 -17.45
CA LYS A 297 1.00 -28.57 -17.52
C LYS A 297 1.38 -28.95 -18.96
N PHE A 298 0.58 -28.57 -19.96
CA PHE A 298 0.82 -28.93 -21.34
C PHE A 298 1.89 -28.04 -22.01
N PRO A 299 2.89 -28.60 -22.73
CA PRO A 299 3.98 -27.81 -23.33
C PRO A 299 3.56 -26.71 -24.32
N ALA A 300 2.42 -26.84 -25.00
CA ALA A 300 1.94 -25.77 -25.90
C ALA A 300 1.30 -24.59 -25.15
N PHE A 301 0.98 -24.74 -23.87
CA PHE A 301 0.45 -23.64 -23.06
C PHE A 301 1.52 -22.57 -22.80
N GLN A 302 2.75 -23.03 -22.54
CA GLN A 302 3.92 -22.22 -22.20
C GLN A 302 5.22 -22.95 -22.55
N ASN A 303 6.22 -22.20 -23.02
CA ASN A 303 7.58 -22.74 -23.12
C ASN A 303 8.16 -23.07 -21.73
N GLU A 304 9.25 -23.84 -21.67
CA GLU A 304 9.84 -24.30 -20.41
C GLU A 304 10.13 -23.16 -19.40
N ARG A 305 10.59 -22.00 -19.88
CA ARG A 305 10.88 -20.84 -19.01
C ARG A 305 9.60 -20.23 -18.46
N GLU A 306 8.59 -20.05 -19.30
CA GLU A 306 7.29 -19.56 -18.87
C GLU A 306 6.65 -20.52 -17.86
N ALA A 307 6.65 -21.83 -18.15
CA ALA A 307 6.11 -22.85 -17.26
C ALA A 307 6.80 -22.84 -15.90
N PHE A 308 8.13 -22.70 -15.87
CA PHE A 308 8.88 -22.54 -14.64
C PHE A 308 8.46 -21.29 -13.85
N ILE A 309 8.34 -20.14 -14.53
CA ILE A 309 7.94 -18.87 -13.90
C ILE A 309 6.50 -18.93 -13.40
N LEU A 310 5.57 -19.51 -14.17
CA LEU A 310 4.18 -19.70 -13.74
C LEU A 310 4.11 -20.54 -12.46
N LYS A 311 4.87 -21.64 -12.43
CA LYS A 311 4.88 -22.57 -11.31
C LYS A 311 5.49 -21.95 -10.04
N HIS A 312 6.67 -21.34 -10.16
CA HIS A 312 7.47 -20.92 -9.02
C HIS A 312 7.38 -19.44 -8.66
N CYS A 313 7.01 -18.56 -9.59
CA CYS A 313 6.96 -17.11 -9.37
C CYS A 313 5.54 -16.56 -9.17
N LEU A 314 4.50 -17.40 -9.30
CA LEU A 314 3.10 -17.07 -9.08
C LEU A 314 2.46 -17.96 -8.01
N LYS A 315 1.45 -17.43 -7.33
CA LYS A 315 0.62 -18.15 -6.36
C LYS A 315 -0.54 -18.85 -7.06
N ILE A 316 -0.24 -19.75 -7.98
CA ILE A 316 -1.23 -20.59 -8.66
C ILE A 316 -1.36 -21.95 -7.97
N PHE A 317 -0.25 -22.56 -7.55
CA PHE A 317 -0.22 -23.85 -6.87
C PHE A 317 0.18 -23.73 -5.40
N GLU A 318 -0.46 -24.46 -4.49
CA GLU A 318 -0.19 -24.47 -3.04
C GLU A 318 1.13 -25.19 -2.70
N SER A 319 1.33 -26.39 -3.24
CA SER A 319 2.44 -27.30 -2.90
C SER A 319 3.82 -26.87 -3.44
N THR A 320 3.86 -25.81 -4.25
CA THR A 320 5.05 -25.45 -5.01
C THR A 320 5.90 -24.43 -4.27
N GLU A 321 7.20 -24.71 -4.16
CA GLU A 321 8.19 -23.77 -3.64
C GLU A 321 8.13 -22.43 -4.38
N LYS A 322 7.94 -21.37 -3.60
CA LYS A 322 7.77 -19.99 -4.07
C LYS A 322 9.12 -19.31 -4.14
N LEU A 323 9.55 -18.98 -5.35
CA LEU A 323 10.85 -18.37 -5.60
C LEU A 323 10.71 -16.86 -5.80
N THR A 324 11.70 -16.14 -5.29
CA THR A 324 11.92 -14.73 -5.61
C THR A 324 12.34 -14.57 -7.08
N LEU A 325 12.15 -13.37 -7.61
CA LEU A 325 12.61 -13.02 -8.97
C LEU A 325 14.12 -13.23 -9.12
N THR A 326 14.89 -13.04 -8.06
CA THR A 326 16.35 -13.24 -8.05
C THR A 326 16.72 -14.72 -8.07
N GLU A 327 16.06 -15.55 -7.26
CA GLU A 327 16.27 -17.00 -7.26
C GLU A 327 15.89 -17.63 -8.60
N ALA A 328 14.72 -17.27 -9.13
CA ALA A 328 14.28 -17.73 -10.44
C ALA A 328 15.22 -17.27 -11.57
N ALA A 329 15.74 -16.05 -11.49
CA ALA A 329 16.72 -15.52 -12.45
C ALA A 329 18.03 -16.34 -12.46
N ASN A 330 18.51 -16.73 -11.26
CA ASN A 330 19.70 -17.54 -11.12
C ASN A 330 19.50 -18.96 -11.69
N ILE A 331 18.35 -19.59 -11.43
CA ILE A 331 18.04 -20.93 -11.94
C ILE A 331 17.86 -20.94 -13.46
N LEU A 332 17.18 -19.92 -14.01
CA LEU A 332 16.90 -19.82 -15.45
C LEU A 332 18.05 -19.20 -16.26
N PHE A 333 19.12 -18.75 -15.60
CA PHE A 333 20.25 -18.04 -16.20
C PHE A 333 19.83 -16.83 -17.05
N ILE A 334 18.90 -16.01 -16.52
CA ILE A 334 18.42 -14.77 -17.15
C ILE A 334 18.42 -13.62 -16.13
N SER A 335 18.24 -12.37 -16.57
CA SER A 335 18.18 -11.24 -15.64
C SER A 335 16.89 -11.24 -14.81
N ARG A 336 16.97 -10.73 -13.58
CA ARG A 336 15.79 -10.48 -12.71
C ARG A 336 14.69 -9.70 -13.43
N GLU A 337 15.07 -8.68 -14.19
CA GLU A 337 14.12 -7.88 -14.97
C GLU A 337 13.47 -8.70 -16.09
N ARG A 338 14.20 -9.61 -16.72
CA ARG A 338 13.63 -10.52 -17.73
C ARG A 338 12.61 -11.49 -17.12
N VAL A 339 12.89 -12.04 -15.93
CA VAL A 339 11.91 -12.85 -15.18
C VAL A 339 10.65 -12.04 -14.90
N ARG A 340 10.80 -10.80 -14.40
CA ARG A 340 9.68 -9.90 -14.11
C ARG A 340 8.82 -9.64 -15.35
N GLN A 341 9.45 -9.38 -16.50
CA GLN A 341 8.75 -9.16 -17.77
C GLN A 341 7.97 -10.39 -18.20
N ILE A 342 8.59 -11.58 -18.19
CA ILE A 342 7.92 -12.83 -18.56
C ILE A 342 6.74 -13.10 -17.61
N ARG A 343 6.94 -12.92 -16.29
CA ARG A 343 5.87 -13.07 -15.30
C ARG A 343 4.69 -12.13 -15.57
N GLN A 344 4.97 -10.87 -15.92
CA GLN A 344 3.93 -9.91 -16.27
C GLN A 344 3.18 -10.33 -17.54
N THR A 345 3.89 -10.73 -18.59
CA THR A 345 3.27 -11.24 -19.83
C THR A 345 2.36 -12.44 -19.57
N ILE A 346 2.80 -13.38 -18.72
CA ILE A 346 1.96 -14.52 -18.30
C ILE A 346 0.65 -14.01 -17.69
N LEU A 347 0.73 -13.10 -16.71
CA LEU A 347 -0.44 -12.56 -16.00
C LEU A 347 -1.39 -11.79 -16.94
N ASP A 348 -0.85 -10.96 -17.83
CA ASP A 348 -1.63 -10.19 -18.80
C ASP A 348 -2.40 -11.11 -19.76
N ASP A 349 -1.81 -12.25 -20.12
CA ASP A 349 -2.40 -13.23 -21.02
C ASP A 349 -3.33 -14.25 -20.33
N LEU A 350 -3.30 -14.39 -18.98
CA LEU A 350 -4.07 -15.42 -18.26
C LEU A 350 -5.57 -15.35 -18.56
N ALA A 351 -6.16 -14.15 -18.47
CA ALA A 351 -7.60 -13.97 -18.70
C ALA A 351 -8.01 -14.43 -20.11
N LYS A 352 -7.21 -14.07 -21.11
CA LYS A 352 -7.45 -14.43 -22.51
C LYS A 352 -7.22 -15.93 -22.75
N LYS A 353 -6.15 -16.50 -22.19
CA LYS A 353 -5.83 -17.94 -22.33
C LYS A 353 -6.87 -18.83 -21.65
N PHE A 354 -7.50 -18.36 -20.57
CA PHE A 354 -8.53 -19.10 -19.85
C PHE A 354 -9.96 -18.72 -20.23
N GLU A 355 -10.18 -17.81 -21.18
CA GLU A 355 -11.53 -17.39 -21.58
C GLU A 355 -12.42 -18.56 -22.04
N PHE A 356 -11.83 -19.63 -22.59
CA PHE A 356 -12.58 -20.82 -23.01
C PHE A 356 -13.30 -21.51 -21.85
N VAL A 357 -12.83 -21.38 -20.60
CA VAL A 357 -13.46 -22.01 -19.43
C VAL A 357 -14.87 -21.52 -19.18
N LYS A 358 -15.24 -20.33 -19.70
CA LYS A 358 -16.61 -19.80 -19.65
C LYS A 358 -17.64 -20.70 -20.35
N ASN A 359 -17.18 -21.55 -21.26
CA ASN A 359 -18.01 -22.41 -22.09
C ASN A 359 -18.02 -23.86 -21.60
N ILE A 360 -17.22 -24.18 -20.58
CA ILE A 360 -17.18 -25.51 -19.97
C ILE A 360 -18.22 -25.56 -18.85
N TYR A 361 -19.08 -26.57 -18.91
CA TYR A 361 -20.03 -26.82 -17.84
C TYR A 361 -19.31 -27.42 -16.62
N ASP A 362 -19.39 -26.73 -15.48
CA ASP A 362 -18.73 -27.15 -14.24
C ASP A 362 -19.72 -27.23 -13.08
N LEU A 363 -19.80 -28.40 -12.45
CA LEU A 363 -20.72 -28.63 -11.33
C LEU A 363 -20.34 -27.87 -10.06
N ASP A 364 -19.05 -27.59 -9.83
CA ASP A 364 -18.61 -26.80 -8.69
C ASP A 364 -18.97 -25.32 -8.91
N VAL A 365 -18.74 -24.76 -10.11
CA VAL A 365 -19.21 -23.42 -10.50
C VAL A 365 -20.73 -23.34 -10.42
N VAL A 366 -21.46 -24.37 -10.86
CA VAL A 366 -22.93 -24.41 -10.74
C VAL A 366 -23.38 -24.41 -9.29
N ARG A 367 -22.70 -25.13 -8.38
CA ARG A 367 -23.01 -25.06 -6.94
C ARG A 367 -22.80 -23.67 -6.36
N TYR A 368 -21.74 -22.96 -6.76
CA TYR A 368 -21.58 -21.55 -6.39
C TYR A 368 -22.63 -20.66 -7.08
N LYS A 369 -23.11 -21.04 -8.27
CA LYS A 369 -24.23 -20.38 -8.95
C LYS A 369 -25.60 -20.61 -8.27
N GLU A 370 -25.76 -21.67 -7.51
CA GLU A 370 -27.01 -21.94 -6.77
C GLU A 370 -27.03 -21.20 -5.42
N ASN A 371 -25.86 -20.91 -4.84
CA ASN A 371 -25.70 -20.04 -3.66
C ASN A 371 -25.65 -18.52 -4.02
N LEU A 372 -26.14 -18.10 -5.19
CA LEU A 372 -26.03 -16.73 -5.72
C LEU A 372 -26.89 -15.66 -5.01
N ASP A 373 -27.61 -16.03 -3.95
CA ASP A 373 -28.34 -15.08 -3.13
C ASP A 373 -27.42 -14.30 -2.16
N GLU A 374 -26.10 -14.48 -2.27
CA GLU A 374 -25.10 -13.70 -1.53
C GLU A 374 -24.59 -12.50 -2.33
N ASP A 375 -24.61 -11.34 -1.68
CA ASP A 375 -24.11 -10.06 -2.23
C ASP A 375 -22.61 -10.09 -2.56
N PHE A 376 -21.84 -10.98 -1.94
CA PHE A 376 -20.42 -11.18 -2.20
C PHE A 376 -20.03 -12.66 -2.09
N LEU A 377 -18.93 -13.05 -2.75
CA LEU A 377 -18.38 -14.41 -2.71
C LEU A 377 -16.91 -14.41 -2.27
N PHE A 378 -16.56 -15.43 -1.51
CA PHE A 378 -15.20 -15.73 -1.05
C PHE A 378 -15.01 -17.25 -0.94
N ILE A 379 -13.77 -17.73 -1.09
CA ILE A 379 -13.44 -19.16 -0.97
C ILE A 379 -12.61 -19.39 0.29
N SER A 380 -13.17 -20.17 1.22
CA SER A 380 -12.45 -20.65 2.39
C SER A 380 -11.45 -21.75 2.02
N ASP A 381 -10.48 -22.01 2.91
CA ASP A 381 -9.50 -23.09 2.70
C ASP A 381 -10.20 -24.47 2.60
N GLU A 382 -11.29 -24.69 3.33
CA GLU A 382 -12.08 -25.93 3.27
C GLU A 382 -12.71 -26.15 1.89
N ILE A 383 -13.28 -25.09 1.31
CA ILE A 383 -13.88 -25.11 -0.01
C ILE A 383 -12.79 -25.35 -1.07
N ALA A 384 -11.68 -24.62 -1.00
CA ALA A 384 -10.53 -24.80 -1.90
C ALA A 384 -9.97 -26.23 -1.83
N ASN A 385 -9.82 -26.80 -0.63
CA ASN A 385 -9.38 -28.18 -0.42
C ASN A 385 -10.36 -29.19 -1.04
N THR A 386 -11.66 -28.94 -0.94
CA THR A 386 -12.68 -29.80 -1.55
C THR A 386 -12.60 -29.78 -3.09
N VAL A 387 -12.47 -28.60 -3.68
CA VAL A 387 -12.28 -28.42 -5.13
C VAL A 387 -11.03 -29.16 -5.61
N ASN A 388 -9.89 -28.90 -4.94
CA ASN A 388 -8.62 -29.54 -5.27
C ASN A 388 -8.65 -31.06 -5.15
N LYS A 389 -9.27 -31.59 -4.09
CA LYS A 389 -9.42 -33.03 -3.87
C LYS A 389 -10.24 -33.69 -4.98
N ARG A 390 -11.30 -33.04 -5.46
CA ARG A 390 -12.14 -33.55 -6.56
C ARG A 390 -11.42 -33.51 -7.90
N ALA A 391 -10.72 -32.41 -8.15
CA ALA A 391 -9.99 -32.19 -9.40
C ALA A 391 -8.61 -32.86 -9.45
N ASN A 392 -8.16 -33.47 -8.34
CA ASN A 392 -6.79 -33.95 -8.18
C ASN A 392 -5.75 -32.87 -8.56
N SER A 393 -6.03 -31.62 -8.15
CA SER A 393 -5.21 -30.44 -8.40
C SER A 393 -4.69 -29.87 -7.08
N GLU A 394 -3.82 -28.88 -7.18
CA GLU A 394 -3.20 -28.22 -6.01
C GLU A 394 -3.26 -26.71 -6.15
N PHE A 395 -4.37 -26.16 -6.65
CA PHE A 395 -4.53 -24.72 -6.88
C PHE A 395 -4.71 -23.94 -5.59
N THR A 396 -4.21 -22.71 -5.55
CA THR A 396 -4.47 -21.78 -4.45
C THR A 396 -5.93 -21.33 -4.45
N LYS A 397 -6.47 -20.99 -3.28
CA LYS A 397 -7.86 -20.51 -3.18
C LYS A 397 -8.11 -19.23 -3.99
N GLU A 398 -7.12 -18.35 -4.09
CA GLU A 398 -7.23 -17.10 -4.85
C GLU A 398 -7.26 -17.38 -6.35
N PHE A 399 -6.47 -18.36 -6.81
CA PHE A 399 -6.55 -18.80 -8.20
C PHE A 399 -7.90 -19.47 -8.51
N ILE A 400 -8.40 -20.33 -7.60
CA ILE A 400 -9.72 -20.94 -7.73
C ILE A 400 -10.81 -19.86 -7.84
N LEU A 401 -10.80 -18.85 -6.97
CA LEU A 401 -11.78 -17.76 -7.00
C LEU A 401 -11.67 -16.94 -8.30
N TYR A 402 -10.46 -16.70 -8.80
CA TYR A 402 -10.24 -16.03 -10.08
C TYR A 402 -10.85 -16.81 -11.25
N ILE A 403 -10.69 -18.14 -11.30
CA ILE A 403 -11.29 -18.99 -12.33
C ILE A 403 -12.83 -19.00 -12.23
N ILE A 404 -13.39 -19.04 -11.02
CA ILE A 404 -14.83 -18.92 -10.79
C ILE A 404 -15.34 -17.55 -11.28
N TYR A 405 -14.61 -16.48 -11.00
CA TYR A 405 -14.94 -15.15 -11.49
C TYR A 405 -15.05 -15.08 -13.01
N LEU A 406 -14.16 -15.74 -13.76
CA LEU A 406 -14.26 -15.77 -15.23
C LEU A 406 -15.62 -16.30 -15.70
N ASN A 407 -16.27 -17.19 -14.93
CA ASN A 407 -17.60 -17.73 -15.21
C ASN A 407 -18.78 -16.90 -14.66
N LEU A 408 -18.49 -15.89 -13.82
CA LEU A 408 -19.47 -15.09 -13.08
C LEU A 408 -19.31 -13.57 -13.30
N ASP A 409 -18.45 -13.16 -14.23
CA ASP A 409 -18.12 -11.76 -14.54
C ASP A 409 -19.32 -10.90 -14.96
N SER A 410 -20.39 -11.53 -15.42
CA SER A 410 -21.67 -10.87 -15.71
C SER A 410 -22.46 -10.40 -14.48
N ARG A 411 -22.22 -11.01 -13.31
CA ARG A 411 -22.94 -10.74 -12.06
C ARG A 411 -22.07 -10.13 -10.96
N TYR A 412 -20.78 -10.45 -10.95
CA TYR A 412 -19.85 -9.97 -9.95
C TYR A 412 -18.70 -9.19 -10.57
N LYS A 413 -18.14 -8.30 -9.76
CA LYS A 413 -16.89 -7.61 -10.04
C LYS A 413 -15.86 -8.01 -8.99
N VAL A 414 -14.61 -8.17 -9.42
CA VAL A 414 -13.50 -8.38 -8.48
C VAL A 414 -13.26 -7.11 -7.67
N VAL A 415 -13.15 -7.27 -6.35
CA VAL A 415 -12.64 -6.28 -5.41
C VAL A 415 -11.25 -6.75 -4.95
N GLY A 416 -10.26 -5.86 -5.07
CA GLY A 416 -8.85 -6.17 -4.83
C GLY A 416 -8.03 -6.24 -6.12
N ASP A 417 -6.78 -6.68 -6.00
CA ASP A 417 -5.84 -6.73 -7.13
C ASP A 417 -5.39 -8.17 -7.41
N VAL A 418 -5.96 -8.76 -8.46
CA VAL A 418 -5.64 -10.12 -8.94
C VAL A 418 -4.14 -10.29 -9.19
N THR A 419 -3.51 -9.33 -9.86
CA THR A 419 -2.09 -9.36 -10.18
C THR A 419 -1.23 -9.32 -8.92
N ALA A 420 -1.56 -8.46 -7.95
CA ALA A 420 -0.86 -8.37 -6.68
C ALA A 420 -1.01 -9.66 -5.84
N VAL A 421 -2.22 -10.23 -5.84
CA VAL A 421 -2.56 -11.39 -5.02
C VAL A 421 -1.93 -12.66 -5.59
N LEU A 422 -1.99 -12.85 -6.91
CA LEU A 422 -1.41 -14.01 -7.59
C LEU A 422 0.12 -13.92 -7.76
N THR A 423 0.75 -12.80 -7.42
CA THR A 423 2.22 -12.69 -7.42
C THR A 423 2.80 -12.92 -6.04
N ILE A 424 4.01 -13.48 -6.01
CA ILE A 424 4.82 -13.51 -4.78
C ILE A 424 5.34 -12.08 -4.59
N ASN A 425 4.71 -11.34 -3.68
CA ASN A 425 5.06 -9.96 -3.39
C ASN A 425 6.39 -9.87 -2.65
N GLU A 426 7.41 -9.28 -3.28
CA GLU A 426 8.69 -8.91 -2.65
C GLU A 426 8.73 -7.44 -2.21
N VAL A 427 7.87 -6.58 -2.77
CA VAL A 427 7.97 -5.13 -2.60
C VAL A 427 6.60 -4.54 -2.29
N LYS A 428 6.50 -3.83 -1.15
CA LYS A 428 5.34 -3.00 -0.82
C LYS A 428 5.15 -1.96 -1.92
N ARG A 429 3.98 -1.96 -2.56
CA ARG A 429 3.59 -0.87 -3.45
C ARG A 429 3.56 0.44 -2.65
N ARG A 430 4.16 1.50 -3.20
CA ARG A 430 4.29 2.80 -2.52
C ARG A 430 2.99 3.61 -2.49
N THR A 431 2.08 3.32 -3.42
CA THR A 431 0.90 4.15 -3.70
C THR A 431 -0.42 3.42 -3.54
N SER A 432 -0.41 2.12 -3.22
CA SER A 432 -1.63 1.32 -3.07
C SER A 432 -1.44 0.18 -2.08
N TYR A 433 -2.54 -0.22 -1.46
CA TYR A 433 -2.58 -1.34 -0.51
C TYR A 433 -2.14 -2.65 -1.19
N ASN A 434 -1.42 -3.49 -0.44
CA ASN A 434 -1.03 -4.83 -0.90
C ASN A 434 -2.10 -5.84 -0.45
N TRP A 435 -3.12 -6.02 -1.30
CA TRP A 435 -4.20 -6.97 -1.08
C TRP A 435 -3.69 -8.38 -0.78
N LYS A 436 -4.22 -8.99 0.29
CA LYS A 436 -3.92 -10.37 0.68
C LYS A 436 -4.79 -11.36 -0.10
N ASN A 437 -6.04 -11.00 -0.35
CA ASN A 437 -7.00 -11.81 -1.08
C ASN A 437 -7.67 -11.00 -2.20
N ILE A 438 -8.36 -11.71 -3.09
CA ILE A 438 -9.38 -11.13 -3.97
C ILE A 438 -10.76 -11.55 -3.49
N TYR A 439 -11.76 -10.73 -3.79
CA TYR A 439 -13.15 -10.94 -3.42
C TYR A 439 -14.05 -10.67 -4.62
N LEU A 440 -15.23 -11.29 -4.67
CA LEU A 440 -16.24 -10.97 -5.70
C LEU A 440 -17.41 -10.27 -5.04
N LEU A 441 -17.76 -9.09 -5.52
CA LEU A 441 -18.91 -8.32 -5.04
C LEU A 441 -19.91 -8.14 -6.18
N GLU A 442 -21.20 -8.25 -5.88
CA GLU A 442 -22.27 -8.06 -6.88
C GLU A 442 -22.03 -6.74 -7.64
N ILE A 443 -22.19 -6.80 -8.96
CA ILE A 443 -21.68 -5.77 -9.87
C ILE A 443 -22.30 -4.39 -9.62
N ASN A 444 -23.55 -4.30 -9.15
CA ASN A 444 -24.19 -3.04 -8.83
C ASN A 444 -23.70 -2.47 -7.49
N LEU A 445 -23.51 -3.33 -6.48
CA LEU A 445 -22.85 -2.91 -5.23
C LEU A 445 -21.41 -2.45 -5.48
N ALA A 446 -20.63 -3.19 -6.27
CA ALA A 446 -19.24 -2.89 -6.58
C ALA A 446 -19.02 -1.64 -7.45
N LYS A 447 -20.07 -1.17 -8.14
CA LYS A 447 -20.06 0.13 -8.83
C LYS A 447 -20.23 1.29 -7.85
N LYS A 448 -20.98 1.07 -6.77
CA LYS A 448 -21.28 2.11 -5.77
C LYS A 448 -20.26 2.14 -4.62
N PHE A 449 -19.69 1.00 -4.25
CA PHE A 449 -18.72 0.90 -3.16
C PHE A 449 -17.30 1.19 -3.63
N GLN A 450 -16.67 2.21 -3.06
CA GLN A 450 -15.28 2.60 -3.31
C GLN A 450 -14.33 1.81 -2.39
N ALA A 451 -14.31 0.49 -2.56
CA ALA A 451 -13.60 -0.45 -1.69
C ALA A 451 -12.09 -0.13 -1.56
N GLU A 452 -11.43 0.23 -2.67
CA GLU A 452 -9.99 0.55 -2.65
C GLU A 452 -9.69 1.76 -1.76
N LYS A 453 -10.52 2.81 -1.83
CA LYS A 453 -10.35 3.99 -0.98
C LYS A 453 -10.62 3.70 0.49
N PHE A 454 -11.59 2.84 0.78
CA PHE A 454 -11.88 2.38 2.12
C PHE A 454 -10.67 1.68 2.75
N ILE A 455 -10.06 0.76 2.01
CA ILE A 455 -8.90 -0.02 2.46
C ILE A 455 -7.65 0.85 2.58
N GLU A 456 -7.45 1.79 1.66
CA GLU A 456 -6.34 2.76 1.73
C GLU A 456 -6.48 3.71 2.92
N ASP A 457 -7.69 4.22 3.23
CA ASP A 457 -7.92 5.07 4.41
C ASP A 457 -7.72 4.28 5.71
N LEU A 458 -8.16 3.01 5.74
CA LEU A 458 -7.89 2.10 6.86
C LEU A 458 -6.39 1.86 7.07
N GLU A 459 -5.65 1.49 6.02
CA GLU A 459 -4.21 1.28 6.11
C GLU A 459 -3.51 2.55 6.60
N LYS A 460 -3.92 3.72 6.10
CA LYS A 460 -3.38 4.99 6.55
C LYS A 460 -3.61 5.21 8.05
N ARG A 461 -4.85 5.08 8.53
CA ARG A 461 -5.19 5.26 9.95
C ARG A 461 -4.48 4.30 10.88
N LEU A 462 -4.28 3.05 10.44
CA LEU A 462 -3.57 2.04 11.24
C LEU A 462 -2.07 2.33 11.33
N ASN A 463 -1.50 2.97 10.32
CA ASN A 463 -0.08 3.36 10.30
C ASN A 463 0.16 4.79 10.83
N GLU A 464 -0.90 5.58 11.05
CA GLU A 464 -0.80 6.90 11.66
C GLU A 464 -0.31 6.78 13.11
N ARG A 465 0.51 7.74 13.53
CA ARG A 465 0.98 7.83 14.91
C ARG A 465 -0.20 8.28 15.79
N LEU A 466 -0.63 7.42 16.71
CA LEU A 466 -1.77 7.69 17.61
C LEU A 466 -1.29 7.80 19.05
N ASP A 467 -1.46 8.98 19.62
CA ASP A 467 -1.19 9.25 21.04
C ASP A 467 -2.40 8.93 21.94
N GLU A 468 -3.60 8.77 21.36
CA GLU A 468 -4.81 8.31 22.07
C GLU A 468 -5.58 7.30 21.21
N SER A 469 -6.25 6.36 21.87
CA SER A 469 -7.16 5.43 21.20
C SER A 469 -8.46 6.14 20.85
N TYR A 470 -9.04 5.85 19.70
CA TYR A 470 -10.35 6.36 19.31
C TYR A 470 -11.17 5.27 18.62
N ALA A 471 -12.48 5.49 18.53
CA ALA A 471 -13.40 4.57 17.88
C ALA A 471 -14.21 5.28 16.79
N LEU A 472 -14.48 4.60 15.68
CA LEU A 472 -15.34 5.07 14.61
C LEU A 472 -16.56 4.17 14.49
N VAL A 473 -17.77 4.74 14.47
CA VAL A 473 -19.00 3.99 14.18
C VAL A 473 -18.93 3.43 12.77
N PHE A 474 -18.94 2.10 12.64
CA PHE A 474 -18.61 1.40 11.40
C PHE A 474 -19.52 1.82 10.26
N LYS A 475 -20.83 1.81 10.49
CA LYS A 475 -21.83 2.21 9.48
C LYS A 475 -21.62 3.63 8.95
N SER A 476 -21.34 4.58 9.84
CA SER A 476 -21.06 5.97 9.46
C SER A 476 -19.77 6.08 8.65
N TYR A 477 -18.76 5.31 9.04
CA TYR A 477 -17.49 5.26 8.33
C TYR A 477 -17.64 4.70 6.91
N ILE A 478 -18.31 3.54 6.74
CA ILE A 478 -18.56 2.93 5.42
C ILE A 478 -19.38 3.85 4.51
N SER A 479 -20.32 4.61 5.05
CA SER A 479 -21.14 5.55 4.25
C SER A 479 -20.31 6.56 3.45
N SER A 480 -19.10 6.92 3.93
CA SER A 480 -18.19 7.85 3.24
C SER A 480 -17.57 7.26 1.98
N PHE A 481 -17.66 5.94 1.78
CA PHE A 481 -17.10 5.21 0.65
C PHE A 481 -18.18 4.65 -0.29
N VAL A 482 -19.45 5.01 -0.09
CA VAL A 482 -20.55 4.62 -0.98
C VAL A 482 -20.97 5.83 -1.83
N SER A 483 -20.79 5.76 -3.14
CA SER A 483 -21.30 6.77 -4.07
C SER A 483 -22.81 6.61 -4.26
N GLU A 484 -23.52 7.71 -4.50
CA GLU A 484 -24.98 7.71 -4.67
C GLU A 484 -25.68 7.06 -3.47
N PHE A 485 -25.41 7.61 -2.29
CA PHE A 485 -25.86 7.09 -1.00
C PHE A 485 -27.35 6.74 -1.00
N ASP A 486 -27.65 5.47 -0.72
CA ASP A 486 -28.96 5.00 -0.34
C ASP A 486 -28.83 3.93 0.75
N LEU A 487 -29.78 3.92 1.68
CA LEU A 487 -29.71 3.08 2.88
C LEU A 487 -29.70 1.59 2.54
N VAL A 488 -30.46 1.18 1.52
CA VAL A 488 -30.56 -0.23 1.09
C VAL A 488 -29.21 -0.74 0.58
N THR A 489 -28.53 0.03 -0.26
CA THR A 489 -27.19 -0.30 -0.75
C THR A 489 -26.18 -0.35 0.41
N LEU A 490 -26.24 0.60 1.34
CA LEU A 490 -25.34 0.59 2.50
C LEU A 490 -25.51 -0.67 3.34
N GLU A 491 -26.74 -1.04 3.70
CA GLU A 491 -27.02 -2.26 4.49
C GLU A 491 -26.48 -3.53 3.81
N ARG A 492 -26.53 -3.59 2.47
CA ARG A 492 -25.97 -4.69 1.68
C ARG A 492 -24.44 -4.70 1.62
N ILE A 493 -23.81 -3.52 1.69
CA ILE A 493 -22.34 -3.37 1.68
C ILE A 493 -21.73 -3.67 3.06
N LEU A 494 -22.43 -3.36 4.16
CA LEU A 494 -21.86 -3.47 5.52
C LEU A 494 -21.29 -4.87 5.83
N PRO A 495 -21.99 -5.99 5.57
CA PRO A 495 -21.45 -7.32 5.82
C PRO A 495 -20.16 -7.58 5.04
N PHE A 496 -20.11 -7.13 3.78
CA PHE A 496 -18.92 -7.27 2.95
C PHE A 496 -17.74 -6.42 3.45
N ALA A 497 -18.01 -5.18 3.83
CA ALA A 497 -16.99 -4.28 4.35
C ALA A 497 -16.41 -4.80 5.68
N GLU A 498 -17.24 -5.35 6.57
CA GLU A 498 -16.80 -5.98 7.82
C GLU A 498 -16.00 -7.25 7.52
N PHE A 499 -16.44 -8.04 6.55
CA PHE A 499 -15.72 -9.22 6.12
C PHE A 499 -14.30 -8.88 5.62
N ILE A 500 -14.16 -7.86 4.78
CA ILE A 500 -12.83 -7.40 4.31
C ILE A 500 -12.01 -6.86 5.48
N LEU A 501 -12.59 -6.06 6.38
CA LEU A 501 -11.90 -5.54 7.56
C LEU A 501 -11.23 -6.68 8.37
N ASN A 502 -11.99 -7.76 8.60
CA ASN A 502 -11.50 -8.95 9.28
C ASN A 502 -10.40 -9.67 8.48
N LYS A 503 -10.62 -9.94 7.19
CA LYS A 503 -9.70 -10.76 6.38
C LYS A 503 -8.41 -10.02 5.99
N GLU A 504 -8.48 -8.73 5.71
CA GLU A 504 -7.32 -7.94 5.29
C GLU A 504 -6.55 -7.36 6.49
N PHE A 505 -7.21 -6.99 7.59
CA PHE A 505 -6.57 -6.30 8.72
C PHE A 505 -6.63 -7.03 10.06
N ASN A 506 -7.39 -8.13 10.19
CA ASN A 506 -7.65 -8.80 11.46
C ASN A 506 -8.23 -7.84 12.52
N LEU A 507 -9.12 -6.96 12.06
CA LEU A 507 -9.83 -5.99 12.90
C LEU A 507 -11.30 -6.40 13.00
N PHE A 508 -11.79 -6.46 14.23
CA PHE A 508 -13.17 -6.82 14.56
C PHE A 508 -13.89 -5.61 15.12
N LEU A 509 -15.19 -5.53 14.88
CA LEU A 509 -16.04 -4.52 15.50
C LEU A 509 -16.24 -4.81 16.99
N ASP A 510 -16.39 -3.76 17.79
CA ASP A 510 -16.80 -3.89 19.18
C ASP A 510 -18.32 -4.13 19.32
N VAL A 511 -18.79 -4.28 20.56
CA VAL A 511 -20.22 -4.51 20.88
C VAL A 511 -21.14 -3.37 20.44
N ASP A 512 -20.59 -2.20 20.14
CA ASP A 512 -21.32 -1.01 19.69
C ASP A 512 -21.13 -0.77 18.18
N GLU A 513 -20.69 -1.78 17.42
CA GLU A 513 -20.42 -1.74 15.98
C GLU A 513 -19.38 -0.66 15.59
N ARG A 514 -18.33 -0.49 16.39
CA ARG A 514 -17.25 0.47 16.12
C ARG A 514 -15.94 -0.20 15.78
N ILE A 515 -15.17 0.42 14.89
CA ILE A 515 -13.75 0.10 14.69
C ILE A 515 -12.94 0.83 15.76
N ILE A 516 -12.14 0.08 16.52
CA ILE A 516 -11.23 0.65 17.53
C ILE A 516 -9.83 0.81 16.95
N PHE A 517 -9.33 2.03 16.92
CA PHE A 517 -7.93 2.33 16.63
C PHE A 517 -7.21 2.57 17.94
N THR A 518 -6.31 1.65 18.29
CA THR A 518 -5.59 1.70 19.56
C THR A 518 -4.37 2.62 19.49
N ARG A 519 -4.08 3.29 20.60
CA ARG A 519 -2.83 4.03 20.79
C ARG A 519 -1.63 3.14 20.43
N ASN A 520 -0.75 3.65 19.56
CA ASN A 520 0.46 2.95 19.14
C ASN A 520 1.76 3.64 19.60
N THR A 521 1.65 4.74 20.36
CA THR A 521 2.81 5.41 20.97
C THR A 521 2.99 5.05 22.44
N ILE A 522 4.23 5.03 22.89
CA ILE A 522 4.55 4.88 24.31
C ILE A 522 4.00 6.09 25.06
N ARG A 523 3.19 5.84 26.09
CA ARG A 523 2.72 6.88 27.01
C ARG A 523 3.90 7.58 27.66
N GLN A 524 3.95 8.89 27.47
CA GLN A 524 5.02 9.74 27.94
C GLN A 524 4.86 9.99 29.44
N VAL A 525 5.99 10.17 30.12
CA VAL A 525 6.04 10.41 31.59
C VAL A 525 5.13 11.56 32.04
N HIS A 526 4.97 12.60 31.21
CA HIS A 526 4.14 13.75 31.55
C HIS A 526 2.65 13.46 31.47
N GLU A 527 2.20 12.50 30.65
CA GLU A 527 0.77 12.15 30.55
C GLU A 527 0.29 11.50 31.86
N TYR A 528 1.10 10.63 32.47
CA TYR A 528 0.82 10.07 33.79
C TYR A 528 0.69 11.15 34.87
N ALA A 529 1.58 12.14 34.85
CA ALA A 529 1.53 13.26 35.80
C ALA A 529 0.29 14.14 35.59
N TYR A 530 -0.17 14.26 34.35
CA TYR A 530 -1.33 15.07 33.98
C TYR A 530 -2.60 14.45 34.57
N GLU A 531 -2.83 13.17 34.30
CA GLU A 531 -3.99 12.42 34.81
C GLU A 531 -4.02 12.35 36.34
N ALA A 532 -2.86 12.17 36.97
CA ALA A 532 -2.77 12.20 38.43
C ALA A 532 -3.18 13.56 39.00
N LEU A 533 -2.83 14.68 38.33
CA LEU A 533 -3.28 16.02 38.75
C LEU A 533 -4.76 16.27 38.48
N GLU A 534 -5.32 15.74 37.39
CA GLU A 534 -6.77 15.78 37.15
C GLU A 534 -7.53 15.04 38.25
N GLU A 535 -7.04 13.87 38.66
CA GLU A 535 -7.62 13.05 39.73
C GLU A 535 -7.53 13.73 41.11
N ILE A 536 -6.40 14.38 41.40
CA ILE A 536 -6.25 15.16 42.65
C ILE A 536 -7.18 16.39 42.65
N GLY A 537 -7.50 16.96 41.49
CA GLY A 537 -8.42 18.09 41.35
C GLY A 537 -7.86 19.44 41.84
N GLY A 538 -6.55 19.55 42.06
CA GLY A 538 -5.90 20.77 42.53
C GLY A 538 -4.37 20.71 42.52
N PRO A 539 -3.68 21.84 42.77
CA PRO A 539 -2.22 21.85 42.74
C PRO A 539 -1.60 21.02 43.87
N ALA A 540 -0.72 20.10 43.50
CA ALA A 540 -0.13 19.11 44.40
C ALA A 540 1.40 19.12 44.35
N LYS A 541 2.04 18.58 45.40
CA LYS A 541 3.50 18.39 45.40
C LYS A 541 3.87 17.22 44.48
N VAL A 542 5.06 17.25 43.87
CA VAL A 542 5.57 16.15 43.03
C VAL A 542 5.47 14.80 43.75
N GLU A 543 5.80 14.73 45.03
CA GLU A 543 5.72 13.51 45.85
C GLU A 543 4.30 12.90 45.86
N GLU A 544 3.29 13.75 46.01
CA GLU A 544 1.87 13.36 46.03
C GLU A 544 1.40 12.91 44.65
N ILE A 545 1.76 13.67 43.60
CA ILE A 545 1.47 13.30 42.21
C ILE A 545 2.12 11.94 41.89
N TYR A 546 3.38 11.75 42.29
CA TYR A 546 4.12 10.50 42.08
C TYR A 546 3.48 9.31 42.80
N LYS A 547 2.97 9.53 44.02
CA LYS A 547 2.22 8.52 44.76
C LYS A 547 0.95 8.10 44.02
N VAL A 548 0.14 9.04 43.56
CA VAL A 548 -1.08 8.75 42.76
C VAL A 548 -0.72 8.03 41.47
N VAL A 549 0.34 8.45 40.77
CA VAL A 549 0.84 7.73 39.58
C VAL A 549 1.22 6.29 39.91
N LYS A 550 1.93 6.04 41.01
CA LYS A 550 2.33 4.67 41.41
C LYS A 550 1.16 3.80 41.85
N GLU A 551 0.17 4.39 42.52
CA GLU A 551 -1.06 3.68 42.94
C GLU A 551 -1.89 3.27 41.72
N ARG A 552 -2.07 4.19 40.76
CA ARG A 552 -2.85 3.95 39.54
C ARG A 552 -2.11 3.11 38.50
N TYR A 553 -0.79 3.26 38.42
CA TYR A 553 0.08 2.58 37.46
C TYR A 553 1.24 1.87 38.20
N PRO A 554 1.00 0.68 38.79
CA PRO A 554 2.00 -0.04 39.59
C PRO A 554 3.31 -0.34 38.84
N HIS A 555 3.24 -0.50 37.51
CA HIS A 555 4.38 -0.77 36.64
C HIS A 555 5.11 0.50 36.16
N PHE A 556 4.76 1.70 36.63
CA PHE A 556 5.43 2.93 36.24
C PHE A 556 6.87 2.96 36.77
N GLU A 557 7.88 2.91 35.90
CA GLU A 557 9.30 2.73 36.33
C GLU A 557 10.08 4.03 36.55
N THR A 558 9.58 5.17 36.05
CA THR A 558 10.33 6.43 36.14
C THR A 558 10.38 6.94 37.58
N SER A 559 11.50 7.53 38.00
CA SER A 559 11.65 8.11 39.34
C SER A 559 10.81 9.38 39.53
N GLU A 560 10.58 9.76 40.79
CA GLU A 560 9.97 11.05 41.14
C GLU A 560 10.70 12.25 40.48
N THR A 561 12.04 12.20 40.43
CA THR A 561 12.85 13.23 39.78
C THR A 561 12.62 13.28 38.26
N GLY A 562 12.44 12.14 37.61
CA GLY A 562 12.07 12.04 36.20
C GLY A 562 10.66 12.54 35.93
N LEU A 563 9.70 12.22 36.80
CA LEU A 563 8.33 12.73 36.75
C LEU A 563 8.32 14.26 36.86
N ARG A 564 9.07 14.84 37.81
CA ARG A 564 9.23 16.29 37.93
C ARG A 564 9.79 16.94 36.68
N ALA A 565 10.79 16.30 36.05
CA ALA A 565 11.43 16.83 34.85
C ALA A 565 10.50 16.82 33.63
N SER A 566 9.47 15.97 33.61
CA SER A 566 8.50 15.86 32.52
C SER A 566 7.39 16.92 32.60
N MET A 567 7.07 17.42 33.80
CA MET A 567 6.02 18.43 34.06
C MET A 567 6.46 19.85 33.65
N LYS A 568 6.54 20.07 32.32
CA LYS A 568 6.92 21.36 31.72
C LYS A 568 5.69 22.12 31.25
N ARG A 569 5.82 23.45 31.10
CA ARG A 569 4.74 24.30 30.58
C ARG A 569 4.25 23.93 29.18
N LYS A 570 5.16 23.45 28.32
CA LYS A 570 4.80 22.94 26.99
C LYS A 570 3.95 21.67 27.03
N ASN A 571 3.99 20.93 28.14
CA ASN A 571 3.21 19.71 28.37
C ASN A 571 1.96 20.00 29.21
N GLY A 572 1.56 21.28 29.35
CA GLY A 572 0.33 21.65 30.06
C GLY A 572 0.45 21.87 31.57
N PHE A 573 1.65 21.96 32.14
CA PHE A 573 1.85 22.15 33.59
C PHE A 573 2.27 23.57 33.96
N VAL A 574 1.95 24.02 35.16
CA VAL A 574 2.48 25.26 35.75
C VAL A 574 3.01 25.00 37.16
N ALA A 575 4.21 25.50 37.44
CA ALA A 575 4.77 25.46 38.79
C ALA A 575 4.14 26.57 39.64
N MET A 576 3.71 26.23 40.85
CA MET A 576 3.07 27.16 41.79
C MET A 576 4.08 27.92 42.64
N SER A 577 5.22 27.29 42.94
CA SER A 577 6.31 27.90 43.72
C SER A 577 7.62 27.13 43.57
N ARG A 578 8.65 27.49 44.36
CA ARG A 578 9.93 26.75 44.47
C ARG A 578 9.80 25.43 45.25
N THR A 579 8.62 25.07 45.74
CA THR A 579 8.38 23.87 46.58
C THR A 579 8.03 22.62 45.78
N SER A 580 8.30 22.58 44.47
CA SER A 580 7.91 21.47 43.60
C SER A 580 6.39 21.18 43.66
N THR A 581 5.59 22.23 43.69
CA THR A 581 4.12 22.13 43.61
C THR A 581 3.69 22.51 42.21
N TYR A 582 2.91 21.65 41.56
CA TYR A 582 2.47 21.79 40.17
C TYR A 582 0.95 21.79 40.10
N GLY A 583 0.42 22.51 39.12
CA GLY A 583 -0.97 22.41 38.69
C GLY A 583 -1.07 22.41 37.18
N LEU A 584 -2.28 22.24 36.65
CA LEU A 584 -2.53 22.23 35.22
C LEU A 584 -2.67 23.66 34.68
N LYS A 585 -2.12 23.90 33.50
CA LYS A 585 -2.22 25.19 32.81
C LYS A 585 -3.66 25.53 32.42
N VAL A 586 -4.46 24.50 32.11
CA VAL A 586 -5.88 24.68 31.75
C VAL A 586 -6.69 25.33 32.89
N TRP A 587 -6.30 25.06 34.15
CA TRP A 587 -6.91 25.66 35.33
C TRP A 587 -6.75 27.19 35.41
N GLU A 588 -5.77 27.80 34.73
CA GLU A 588 -5.65 29.26 34.63
C GLU A 588 -6.88 29.89 33.92
N LYS A 589 -7.65 29.11 33.15
CA LYS A 589 -8.88 29.52 32.48
C LYS A 589 -10.15 29.02 33.16
N GLU A 590 -10.08 27.84 33.78
CA GLU A 590 -11.25 27.17 34.36
C GLU A 590 -11.53 27.60 35.79
N LEU A 591 -10.50 27.99 36.56
CA LEU A 591 -10.63 28.35 37.97
C LEU A 591 -10.33 29.83 38.18
N THR A 592 -11.25 30.54 38.83
CA THR A 592 -11.14 31.99 39.09
C THR A 592 -9.99 32.37 40.02
N ASP A 593 -9.63 31.46 40.94
CA ASP A 593 -8.60 31.69 41.98
C ASP A 593 -7.30 30.92 41.70
N PHE A 594 -7.08 30.51 40.45
CA PHE A 594 -5.88 29.77 40.05
C PHE A 594 -4.99 30.56 39.10
N LYS A 595 -3.71 30.68 39.46
CA LYS A 595 -2.71 31.29 38.60
C LYS A 595 -1.34 30.66 38.80
N GLY A 596 -0.76 30.16 37.71
CA GLY A 596 0.56 29.58 37.68
C GLY A 596 1.66 30.63 37.76
N GLY A 597 2.89 30.18 37.99
CA GLY A 597 4.08 31.04 37.97
C GLY A 597 4.46 31.64 39.32
N THR A 598 5.43 32.55 39.27
CA THR A 598 6.01 33.19 40.45
C THR A 598 5.21 34.42 40.87
N ILE A 599 5.38 34.85 42.13
CA ILE A 599 4.80 36.12 42.60
C ILE A 599 5.17 37.28 41.66
N ARG A 600 6.43 37.35 41.20
CA ARG A 600 6.86 38.40 40.25
C ARG A 600 6.09 38.35 38.94
N SER A 601 5.91 37.17 38.34
CA SER A 601 5.16 37.07 37.07
C SER A 601 3.68 37.44 37.23
N ILE A 602 3.06 37.08 38.36
CA ILE A 602 1.67 37.47 38.68
C ILE A 602 1.57 39.00 38.80
N ILE A 603 2.54 39.63 39.47
CA ILE A 603 2.60 41.09 39.63
C ILE A 603 2.90 41.78 38.31
N THR A 604 3.80 41.26 37.49
CA THR A 604 4.07 41.80 36.16
C THR A 604 2.81 41.83 35.31
N GLU A 605 2.04 40.74 35.29
CA GLU A 605 0.78 40.69 34.56
C GLU A 605 -0.24 41.70 35.10
N PHE A 606 -0.36 41.80 36.43
CA PHE A 606 -1.20 42.81 37.07
C PHE A 606 -0.80 44.23 36.68
N LEU A 607 0.50 44.55 36.68
CA LEU A 607 0.99 45.89 36.33
C LEU A 607 0.87 46.17 34.82
N ILE A 608 0.94 45.16 33.95
CA ILE A 608 0.70 45.32 32.51
C ILE A 608 -0.71 45.87 32.28
N SER A 609 -1.72 45.38 33.01
CA SER A 609 -3.11 45.80 32.84
C SER A 609 -3.47 47.15 33.47
N HIS A 610 -2.50 47.87 34.06
CA HIS A 610 -2.72 49.18 34.70
C HIS A 610 -1.80 50.25 34.12
N ASP A 611 -2.36 51.39 33.71
CA ASP A 611 -1.60 52.47 33.05
C ASP A 611 -0.88 53.43 34.01
N ILE A 612 -1.06 53.23 35.31
CA ILE A 612 -0.37 53.95 36.37
C ILE A 612 0.35 52.95 37.29
N PRO A 613 1.43 53.36 37.99
CA PRO A 613 2.02 52.55 39.04
C PRO A 613 0.93 52.16 40.06
N GLN A 614 1.06 51.00 40.69
CA GLN A 614 0.06 50.50 41.64
C GLN A 614 0.62 50.54 43.06
N ARG A 615 -0.21 50.82 44.08
CA ARG A 615 0.25 50.75 45.47
C ARG A 615 0.59 49.32 45.82
N ILE A 616 1.60 49.14 46.67
CA ILE A 616 2.00 47.81 47.14
C ILE A 616 0.85 47.07 47.85
N SER A 617 -0.08 47.80 48.48
CA SER A 617 -1.31 47.27 49.07
C SER A 617 -2.21 46.61 48.04
N ASP A 618 -2.43 47.28 46.90
CA ASP A 618 -3.35 46.86 45.85
C ASP A 618 -2.77 45.66 45.09
N ILE A 619 -1.45 45.69 44.87
CA ILE A 619 -0.68 44.55 44.37
C ILE A 619 -0.80 43.36 45.34
N THR A 620 -0.73 43.61 46.64
CA THR A 620 -0.84 42.57 47.67
C THR A 620 -2.21 41.94 47.67
N GLU A 621 -3.29 42.74 47.62
CA GLU A 621 -4.66 42.26 47.52
C GLU A 621 -4.85 41.35 46.29
N TYR A 622 -4.34 41.76 45.13
CA TYR A 622 -4.40 40.95 43.92
C TYR A 622 -3.62 39.63 44.05
N VAL A 623 -2.40 39.67 44.59
CA VAL A 623 -1.56 38.48 44.76
C VAL A 623 -2.16 37.50 45.77
N LEU A 624 -2.81 37.99 46.82
CA LEU A 624 -3.41 37.15 47.87
C LEU A 624 -4.53 36.24 47.34
N LYS A 625 -5.22 36.63 46.25
CA LYS A 625 -6.20 35.78 45.54
C LYS A 625 -5.59 34.44 45.11
N PHE A 626 -4.33 34.46 44.69
CA PHE A 626 -3.63 33.27 44.16
C PHE A 626 -2.58 32.70 45.12
N ARG A 627 -2.09 33.50 46.09
CA ARG A 627 -1.03 33.14 47.04
C ARG A 627 -1.39 33.60 48.47
N PRO A 628 -2.40 33.00 49.11
CA PRO A 628 -2.97 33.50 50.38
C PRO A 628 -2.00 33.48 51.57
N LYS A 629 -0.87 32.75 51.47
CA LYS A 629 0.12 32.63 52.55
C LYS A 629 1.25 33.68 52.51
N THR A 630 1.25 34.60 51.53
CA THR A 630 2.23 35.69 51.47
C THR A 630 1.75 36.93 52.25
N ASN A 631 2.54 37.99 52.25
CA ASN A 631 2.15 39.29 52.81
C ASN A 631 2.88 40.44 52.08
N GLU A 632 2.41 41.66 52.30
CA GLU A 632 2.92 42.89 51.66
C GLU A 632 4.43 43.06 51.82
N LYS A 633 4.96 42.87 53.03
CA LYS A 633 6.39 42.98 53.32
C LYS A 633 7.22 41.96 52.54
N SER A 634 6.73 40.72 52.45
CA SER A 634 7.38 39.65 51.69
C SER A 634 7.35 39.93 50.19
N ILE A 635 6.22 40.42 49.66
CA ILE A 635 6.09 40.81 48.26
C ILE A 635 7.06 41.95 47.94
N LEU A 636 7.05 43.03 48.73
CA LEU A 636 7.90 44.20 48.52
C LEU A 636 9.38 43.83 48.53
N ASN A 637 9.82 43.04 49.51
CA ASN A 637 11.20 42.55 49.57
C ASN A 637 11.52 41.65 48.37
N ASN A 638 10.57 40.80 47.93
CA ASN A 638 10.77 39.95 46.77
C ASN A 638 10.96 40.74 45.47
N LEU A 639 10.27 41.88 45.32
CA LEU A 639 10.42 42.80 44.19
C LEU A 639 11.72 43.59 44.26
N LYS A 640 12.13 44.05 45.46
CA LYS A 640 13.37 44.83 45.64
C LYS A 640 14.65 44.03 45.38
N VAL A 641 14.63 42.72 45.63
CA VAL A 641 15.75 41.81 45.35
C VAL A 641 15.60 41.20 43.95
N ASP A 642 14.95 41.89 43.02
CA ASP A 642 14.87 41.48 41.62
C ASP A 642 16.09 42.00 40.83
N GLU A 643 17.02 41.10 40.51
CA GLU A 643 18.23 41.44 39.75
C GLU A 643 17.95 41.68 38.26
N SER A 644 16.76 41.32 37.76
CA SER A 644 16.32 41.57 36.39
C SER A 644 15.82 42.98 36.12
N ASP A 645 15.81 43.85 37.14
CA ASP A 645 15.46 45.27 37.01
C ASP A 645 14.10 45.50 36.33
N THR A 646 13.15 44.60 36.61
CA THR A 646 11.82 44.59 35.98
C THR A 646 10.90 45.64 36.60
N PHE A 647 11.11 45.99 37.86
CA PHE A 647 10.22 46.82 38.67
C PHE A 647 10.86 48.16 39.01
N VAL A 648 10.07 49.24 38.92
CA VAL A 648 10.45 50.61 39.30
C VAL A 648 9.62 51.01 40.51
N PHE A 649 10.27 51.63 41.50
CA PHE A 649 9.64 52.06 42.74
C PHE A 649 9.45 53.56 42.74
N TYR A 650 8.27 54.01 43.15
CA TYR A 650 7.88 55.41 43.22
C TYR A 650 7.55 55.80 44.66
N LYS A 651 7.51 57.10 44.94
CA LYS A 651 7.03 57.62 46.24
C LYS A 651 5.63 57.08 46.56
N ASN A 652 5.27 57.11 47.85
CA ASN A 652 4.00 56.57 48.38
C ASN A 652 3.82 55.05 48.18
N SER A 653 4.92 54.28 48.21
CA SER A 653 4.92 52.81 48.13
C SER A 653 4.27 52.27 46.85
N MET A 654 4.47 52.96 45.73
CA MET A 654 3.93 52.55 44.44
C MET A 654 4.98 51.82 43.60
N VAL A 655 4.55 50.82 42.83
CA VAL A 655 5.40 49.99 41.99
C VAL A 655 4.88 50.00 40.56
N GLY A 656 5.78 50.21 39.60
CA GLY A 656 5.52 50.09 38.17
C GLY A 656 6.53 49.14 37.49
N LEU A 657 6.37 48.96 36.18
CA LEU A 657 7.26 48.19 35.31
C LEU A 657 8.26 49.11 34.60
N LYS A 658 9.54 48.71 34.57
CA LYS A 658 10.60 49.53 33.94
C LYS A 658 10.36 49.82 32.45
N GLY A 659 9.77 48.88 31.73
CA GLY A 659 9.48 49.00 30.30
C GLY A 659 8.17 49.71 29.95
N LYS A 660 7.45 50.31 30.92
CA LYS A 660 6.19 51.03 30.69
C LYS A 660 6.35 52.49 31.08
N GLU A 661 5.87 53.39 30.22
CA GLU A 661 5.84 54.83 30.51
C GLU A 661 4.69 55.16 31.47
N TYR A 662 4.97 56.01 32.45
CA TYR A 662 4.00 56.47 33.43
C TYR A 662 3.99 57.99 33.49
N PRO A 663 2.88 58.63 33.90
CA PRO A 663 2.81 60.10 33.99
C PRO A 663 3.91 60.70 34.88
N ASP A 664 4.45 61.85 34.48
CA ASP A 664 5.52 62.57 35.21
C ASP A 664 5.13 63.00 36.63
N SER A 665 3.84 62.95 36.97
CA SER A 665 3.34 63.18 38.33
C SER A 665 3.82 62.16 39.35
N TYR A 666 4.37 61.02 38.91
CA TYR A 666 4.89 59.97 39.79
C TYR A 666 6.41 60.08 39.94
N GLU A 667 6.85 60.53 41.11
CA GLU A 667 8.27 60.68 41.41
C GLU A 667 8.92 59.33 41.73
N LYS A 668 9.95 58.96 40.96
CA LYS A 668 10.76 57.75 41.18
C LYS A 668 11.54 57.88 42.49
N LEU A 669 11.67 56.78 43.23
CA LEU A 669 12.54 56.74 44.41
C LEU A 669 14.00 56.63 43.96
N ASP A 670 14.83 57.63 44.30
CA ASP A 670 16.27 57.61 44.03
C ASP A 670 16.98 56.45 44.76
N GLU A 671 17.97 55.82 44.10
CA GLU A 671 18.77 54.71 44.65
C GLU A 671 19.38 55.02 46.02
N ILE A 672 19.69 56.30 46.30
CA ILE A 672 20.28 56.76 47.56
C ILE A 672 19.27 56.73 48.73
N SER A 673 17.97 56.88 48.42
CA SER A 673 16.90 56.74 49.42
C SER A 673 16.56 55.27 49.74
N MET A 674 17.12 54.31 48.98
CA MET A 674 17.04 52.88 49.23
C MET A 674 18.15 52.34 50.14
N ILE A 675 19.05 53.18 50.66
CA ILE A 675 20.05 52.77 51.65
C ILE A 675 19.34 52.50 52.99
N ASP A 676 18.79 51.29 53.06
CA ASP A 676 18.26 50.66 54.26
C ASP A 676 19.35 50.64 55.35
N ARG A 677 18.96 50.60 56.63
CA ARG A 677 19.84 50.42 57.82
C ARG A 677 20.69 49.13 57.79
N ASN A 678 20.77 48.47 56.64
CA ASN A 678 21.38 47.19 56.35
C ASN A 678 22.40 47.22 55.19
N SER A 679 22.85 48.40 54.73
CA SER A 679 23.91 48.47 53.72
C SER A 679 25.18 47.75 54.17
N TRP A 680 25.95 47.24 53.21
CA TRP A 680 27.16 46.48 53.51
C TRP A 680 28.16 47.32 54.31
N GLU A 681 28.28 48.60 53.95
CA GLU A 681 29.15 49.60 54.57
C GLU A 681 28.73 49.90 56.00
N SER A 682 27.42 50.08 56.26
CA SER A 682 26.90 50.27 57.61
C SER A 682 27.18 49.04 58.50
N ARG A 683 26.96 47.83 57.97
CA ARG A 683 27.22 46.58 58.70
C ARG A 683 28.71 46.32 58.93
N TYR A 684 29.56 46.77 58.01
CA TYR A 684 31.00 46.73 58.19
C TYR A 684 31.47 47.67 59.31
N GLN A 685 30.90 48.88 59.40
CA GLN A 685 31.17 49.82 60.50
C GLN A 685 30.68 49.29 61.85
N ASP A 686 29.49 48.67 61.90
CA ASP A 686 28.99 47.99 63.09
C ASP A 686 29.98 46.92 63.58
N LEU A 687 30.55 46.14 62.64
CA LEU A 687 31.53 45.10 62.95
C LEU A 687 32.85 45.69 63.48
N GLN A 688 33.37 46.76 62.86
CA GLN A 688 34.59 47.42 63.33
C GLN A 688 34.40 48.00 64.74
N THR A 689 33.25 48.63 64.99
CA THR A 689 32.89 49.18 66.30
C THR A 689 32.78 48.07 67.35
N PHE A 690 32.10 46.97 67.00
CA PHE A 690 31.97 45.81 67.87
C PHE A 690 33.34 45.23 68.25
N ILE A 691 34.21 44.95 67.26
CA ILE A 691 35.54 44.36 67.51
C ILE A 691 36.40 45.31 68.37
N ARG A 692 36.32 46.62 68.13
CA ARG A 692 37.06 47.61 68.91
C ARG A 692 36.63 47.64 70.38
N ASN A 693 35.33 47.54 70.64
CA ASN A 693 34.79 47.66 71.99
C ASN A 693 34.90 46.34 72.78
N GLU A 694 34.64 45.22 72.13
CA GLU A 694 34.56 43.90 72.77
C GLU A 694 35.89 43.13 72.71
N ASN A 695 36.86 43.63 71.93
CA ASN A 695 38.16 43.01 71.66
C ASN A 695 38.07 41.54 71.18
N ARG A 696 36.97 41.20 70.49
CA ARG A 696 36.67 39.85 69.97
C ARG A 696 35.72 39.93 68.77
N PHE A 697 35.57 38.83 68.04
CA PHE A 697 34.52 38.68 67.02
C PHE A 697 33.14 38.42 67.64
N PRO A 698 32.04 38.81 66.97
CA PRO A 698 30.67 38.55 67.43
C PRO A 698 30.36 37.05 67.50
N LEU A 699 29.44 36.64 68.38
CA LEU A 699 29.05 35.25 68.67
C LEU A 699 27.61 34.92 68.26
N SER A 700 27.27 33.64 68.22
CA SER A 700 25.93 33.14 67.86
C SER A 700 25.07 32.67 69.02
N ASN A 701 25.61 32.52 70.23
CA ASN A 701 24.92 31.86 71.34
C ASN A 701 25.17 32.58 72.67
N ASN A 702 24.15 32.64 73.54
CA ASN A 702 24.17 33.36 74.82
C ASN A 702 24.62 34.84 74.74
N VAL A 703 24.29 35.52 73.64
CA VAL A 703 24.62 36.94 73.42
C VAL A 703 23.40 37.72 72.90
N PRO A 704 23.38 39.06 73.03
CA PRO A 704 22.28 39.88 72.53
C PRO A 704 21.99 39.66 71.04
N ILE A 705 20.73 39.85 70.66
CA ILE A 705 20.25 39.63 69.28
C ILE A 705 21.05 40.41 68.23
N GLU A 706 21.50 41.62 68.56
CA GLU A 706 22.30 42.44 67.63
C GLU A 706 23.68 41.85 67.34
N GLU A 707 24.29 41.19 68.32
CA GLU A 707 25.55 40.47 68.12
C GLU A 707 25.36 39.24 67.23
N ILE A 708 24.26 38.49 67.41
CA ILE A 708 23.92 37.33 66.58
C ILE A 708 23.74 37.73 65.11
N LYS A 709 23.13 38.89 64.85
CA LYS A 709 22.96 39.43 63.50
C LYS A 709 24.32 39.75 62.85
N LEU A 710 25.21 40.40 63.60
CA LEU A 710 26.59 40.69 63.18
C LEU A 710 27.39 39.40 62.90
N TYR A 711 27.27 38.38 63.74
CA TYR A 711 27.89 37.07 63.53
C TYR A 711 27.42 36.39 62.23
N ARG A 712 26.10 36.35 62.00
CA ARG A 712 25.52 35.76 60.79
C ARG A 712 25.99 36.50 59.54
N TRP A 713 25.98 37.83 59.59
CA TRP A 713 26.43 38.67 58.48
C TRP A 713 27.91 38.43 58.13
N LEU A 714 28.80 38.39 59.13
CA LEU A 714 30.24 38.12 58.92
C LEU A 714 30.50 36.74 58.29
N ASN A 715 29.76 35.71 58.70
CA ASN A 715 29.90 34.36 58.14
C ASN A 715 29.41 34.26 56.68
N VAL A 716 28.37 35.01 56.31
CA VAL A 716 27.96 35.14 54.91
C VAL A 716 29.09 35.76 54.08
N GLN A 717 29.78 36.80 54.58
CA GLN A 717 30.91 37.39 53.86
C GLN A 717 32.06 36.38 53.67
N LYS A 718 32.41 35.60 54.70
CA LYS A 718 33.42 34.52 54.59
C LYS A 718 33.07 33.49 53.51
N SER A 719 31.81 33.05 53.46
CA SER A 719 31.35 32.10 52.45
C SER A 719 31.45 32.70 51.03
N LYS A 720 31.08 33.98 50.86
CA LYS A 720 31.19 34.69 49.58
C LYS A 720 32.64 34.87 49.13
N ILE A 721 33.58 35.15 50.05
CA ILE A 721 35.03 35.23 49.75
C ILE A 721 35.54 33.86 49.27
N LYS A 722 35.21 32.78 49.99
CA LYS A 722 35.62 31.41 49.60
C LYS A 722 35.10 30.99 48.22
N ALA A 723 33.92 31.49 47.85
CA ALA A 723 33.30 31.23 46.55
C ALA A 723 33.69 32.24 45.45
N SER A 724 34.59 33.19 45.74
CA SER A 724 34.97 34.29 44.83
C SER A 724 33.79 35.15 44.33
N ARG A 725 32.74 35.30 45.15
CA ARG A 725 31.49 36.04 44.84
C ARG A 725 31.38 37.38 45.55
N LEU A 726 32.38 37.77 46.35
CA LEU A 726 32.43 39.09 46.98
C LEU A 726 33.35 40.01 46.17
N ASN A 727 32.94 41.27 46.00
CA ASN A 727 33.75 42.31 45.35
C ASN A 727 35.17 42.37 45.97
N ALA A 728 36.19 42.54 45.13
CA ALA A 728 37.61 42.47 45.52
C ALA A 728 38.00 43.47 46.62
N GLU A 729 37.49 44.70 46.56
CA GLU A 729 37.76 45.75 47.57
C GLU A 729 37.11 45.38 48.91
N LYS A 730 35.86 44.91 48.88
CA LYS A 730 35.12 44.47 50.08
C LYS A 730 35.74 43.21 50.71
N ALA A 731 36.24 42.30 49.88
CA ALA A 731 36.98 41.13 50.32
C ALA A 731 38.31 41.53 50.98
N ALA A 732 39.04 42.49 50.42
CA ALA A 732 40.27 43.02 51.00
C ALA A 732 40.02 43.65 52.38
N LEU A 733 38.94 44.43 52.54
CA LEU A 733 38.55 45.03 53.81
C LEU A 733 38.26 43.97 54.89
N ILE A 734 37.48 42.94 54.57
CA ILE A 734 37.17 41.85 55.52
C ILE A 734 38.41 41.02 55.85
N ASN A 735 39.26 40.72 54.86
CA ASN A 735 40.51 40.00 55.08
C ASN A 735 41.49 40.79 55.96
N ALA A 736 41.55 42.12 55.81
CA ALA A 736 42.36 42.98 56.67
C ALA A 736 41.93 42.90 58.14
N ILE A 737 40.63 42.75 58.42
CA ILE A 737 40.13 42.51 59.79
C ILE A 737 40.63 41.16 60.33
N PHE A 738 40.60 40.08 59.52
CA PHE A 738 41.08 38.76 59.98
C PHE A 738 42.59 38.70 60.20
N VAL A 739 43.37 39.50 59.48
CA VAL A 739 44.82 39.63 59.70
C VAL A 739 45.11 40.41 61.00
N ARG A 740 44.35 41.48 61.25
CA ARG A 740 44.57 42.37 62.40
C ARG A 740 44.09 41.79 63.73
N TYR A 741 43.07 40.93 63.71
CA TYR A 741 42.50 40.32 64.91
C TYR A 741 42.50 38.80 64.77
N PRO A 742 43.35 38.05 65.52
CA PRO A 742 43.39 36.60 65.43
C PRO A 742 42.05 35.96 65.84
N HIS A 743 41.66 34.92 65.11
CA HIS A 743 40.35 34.29 65.21
C HIS A 743 40.23 33.46 66.49
N ILE A 744 39.57 34.01 67.51
CA ILE A 744 39.21 33.24 68.71
C ILE A 744 38.03 32.34 68.35
N ASN A 745 38.23 31.02 68.40
CA ASN A 745 37.18 30.04 68.10
C ASN A 745 36.17 29.96 69.25
N ALA A 746 35.29 30.94 69.34
CA ALA A 746 34.41 31.14 70.49
C ALA A 746 33.33 30.05 70.68
N SER A 747 33.05 29.25 69.63
CA SER A 747 32.27 28.01 69.76
C SER A 747 32.97 26.99 70.66
N ARG A 748 34.30 26.88 70.56
CA ARG A 748 35.12 26.03 71.45
C ARG A 748 35.05 26.52 72.89
N TYR A 749 35.20 27.83 73.09
CA TYR A 749 35.18 28.46 74.42
C TYR A 749 33.84 28.25 75.15
N LEU A 750 32.69 28.53 74.49
CA LEU A 750 31.37 28.37 75.10
C LEU A 750 31.01 26.91 75.40
N ASN A 751 31.30 25.98 74.48
CA ASN A 751 31.03 24.55 74.64
C ASN A 751 31.94 23.91 75.71
N SER A 752 33.12 24.49 75.92
CA SER A 752 34.04 24.08 76.98
C SER A 752 33.54 24.54 78.35
N MET A 753 33.19 25.82 78.48
CA MET A 753 32.70 26.41 79.74
C MET A 753 31.39 25.77 80.23
N SER A 754 30.49 25.36 79.33
CA SER A 754 29.26 24.66 79.74
C SER A 754 29.49 23.23 80.25
N ARG A 755 30.63 22.61 79.93
CA ARG A 755 30.91 21.20 80.24
C ARG A 755 31.74 20.99 81.50
N TYR A 756 32.44 22.00 81.99
CA TYR A 756 33.14 21.91 83.28
C TYR A 756 32.19 21.55 84.44
N PRO A 757 30.98 22.15 84.58
CA PRO A 757 30.03 21.76 85.63
C PRO A 757 29.53 20.32 85.50
N GLU A 758 29.32 19.82 84.27
CA GLU A 758 28.91 18.43 84.04
C GLU A 758 30.02 17.45 84.46
N LEU A 759 31.28 17.78 84.13
CA LEU A 759 32.45 16.98 84.52
C LEU A 759 32.68 17.02 86.03
N GLU A 760 32.56 18.19 86.65
CA GLU A 760 32.68 18.38 88.10
C GLU A 760 31.65 17.52 88.84
N LYS A 761 30.36 17.68 88.48
CA LYS A 761 29.28 16.88 89.05
C LYS A 761 29.50 15.37 88.87
N PHE A 762 29.99 14.95 87.70
CA PHE A 762 30.30 13.54 87.46
C PHE A 762 31.38 13.02 88.41
N ILE A 763 32.48 13.76 88.56
CA ILE A 763 33.60 13.38 89.44
C ILE A 763 33.13 13.33 90.89
N THR A 764 32.37 14.32 91.36
CA THR A 764 31.84 14.37 92.73
C THR A 764 30.88 13.23 93.04
N VAL A 765 30.00 12.87 92.10
CA VAL A 765 29.01 11.80 92.31
C VAL A 765 29.63 10.41 92.23
N ASN A 766 30.58 10.20 91.31
CA ASN A 766 31.09 8.87 91.00
C ASN A 766 32.46 8.56 91.62
N ASN A 767 33.13 9.54 92.23
CA ASN A 767 34.49 9.44 92.78
C ASN A 767 35.48 8.79 91.81
N ARG A 768 35.38 9.11 90.51
CA ARG A 768 36.33 8.70 89.47
C ARG A 768 36.20 9.58 88.23
N LEU A 769 37.19 9.49 87.34
CA LEU A 769 37.08 10.05 86.00
C LEU A 769 36.10 9.24 85.11
N PRO A 770 35.45 9.90 84.13
CA PRO A 770 34.68 9.22 83.09
C PRO A 770 35.56 8.23 82.30
N ARG A 771 34.99 7.11 81.81
CA ARG A 771 35.73 6.06 81.08
C ARG A 771 35.44 6.10 79.58
N ALA A 772 36.46 5.85 78.76
CA ALA A 772 36.34 5.78 77.30
C ALA A 772 35.40 4.66 76.82
N GLY A 773 35.36 3.54 77.53
CA GLY A 773 34.61 2.34 77.13
C GLY A 773 33.12 2.35 77.48
N ASN A 774 32.62 3.37 78.17
CA ASN A 774 31.19 3.52 78.48
C ASN A 774 30.59 4.59 77.56
N LYS A 775 29.61 4.21 76.73
CA LYS A 775 28.95 5.09 75.75
C LYS A 775 28.35 6.35 76.38
N ASP A 776 27.86 6.27 77.61
CA ASP A 776 27.24 7.41 78.30
C ASP A 776 28.29 8.37 78.89
N GLU A 777 29.53 7.93 79.03
CA GLU A 777 30.64 8.69 79.61
C GLU A 777 31.68 9.17 78.59
N GLU A 778 31.70 8.54 77.40
CA GLU A 778 32.68 8.76 76.34
C GLU A 778 32.82 10.25 75.98
N ARG A 779 31.71 10.97 75.97
CA ARG A 779 31.66 12.41 75.68
C ARG A 779 32.38 13.26 76.74
N LEU A 780 32.24 12.93 78.02
CA LEU A 780 32.93 13.63 79.12
C LEU A 780 34.40 13.21 79.21
N TYR A 781 34.69 11.92 78.95
CA TYR A 781 36.07 11.42 78.84
C TYR A 781 36.85 12.13 77.74
N ALA A 782 36.28 12.20 76.54
CA ALA A 782 36.89 12.88 75.39
C ALA A 782 37.09 14.39 75.68
N PHE A 783 36.13 15.02 76.36
CA PHE A 783 36.23 16.41 76.79
C PHE A 783 37.42 16.63 77.73
N PHE A 784 37.52 15.89 78.85
CA PHE A 784 38.62 16.01 79.79
C PHE A 784 39.99 15.75 79.14
N ARG A 785 40.09 14.71 78.31
CA ARG A 785 41.31 14.37 77.57
C ARG A 785 41.75 15.52 76.65
N ASN A 786 40.82 16.15 75.96
CA ASN A 786 41.11 17.28 75.08
C ASN A 786 41.57 18.51 75.88
N GLN A 787 40.93 18.84 77.01
CA GLN A 787 41.36 19.95 77.86
C GLN A 787 42.76 19.72 78.44
N ARG A 788 43.06 18.49 78.86
CA ARG A 788 44.39 18.10 79.33
C ARG A 788 45.47 18.29 78.27
N LYS A 789 45.19 17.87 77.04
CA LYS A 789 46.11 18.06 75.90
C LYS A 789 46.33 19.54 75.60
N LEU A 790 45.26 20.33 75.52
CA LEU A 790 45.35 21.77 75.28
C LEU A 790 46.11 22.50 76.39
N ASN A 791 45.96 22.08 77.65
CA ASN A 791 46.73 22.63 78.77
C ASN A 791 48.23 22.32 78.62
N SER A 792 48.58 21.09 78.23
CA SER A 792 49.99 20.72 78.01
C SER A 792 50.66 21.45 76.84
N GLU A 793 49.86 21.88 75.86
CA GLU A 793 50.32 22.68 74.71
C GLU A 793 50.25 24.19 74.97
N ASN A 794 49.83 24.61 76.17
CA ASN A 794 49.61 26.01 76.57
C ASN A 794 48.62 26.76 75.65
N LEU A 795 47.60 26.05 75.15
CA LEU A 795 46.58 26.53 74.21
C LEU A 795 45.21 26.78 74.88
N LEU A 796 45.12 26.63 76.21
CA LEU A 796 43.94 27.01 76.99
C LEU A 796 43.90 28.51 77.23
N HIS A 797 42.71 29.10 77.12
CA HIS A 797 42.45 30.46 77.53
C HIS A 797 42.52 30.57 79.07
N ASP A 798 42.94 31.71 79.64
CA ASP A 798 43.18 31.90 81.07
C ASP A 798 42.03 31.41 81.97
N ILE A 799 40.79 31.73 81.59
CA ILE A 799 39.57 31.27 82.32
C ILE A 799 39.40 29.73 82.25
N GLU A 800 39.63 29.11 81.09
CA GLU A 800 39.54 27.65 80.93
C GLU A 800 40.67 26.95 81.69
N LYS A 801 41.86 27.57 81.73
CA LYS A 801 43.01 27.10 82.49
C LYS A 801 42.70 27.08 84.00
N ASN A 802 42.13 28.17 84.53
CA ASN A 802 41.70 28.22 85.94
C ASN A 802 40.67 27.13 86.27
N LYS A 803 39.66 26.93 85.42
CA LYS A 803 38.65 25.88 85.61
C LYS A 803 39.23 24.47 85.49
N PHE A 804 40.18 24.26 84.57
CA PHE A 804 40.88 22.99 84.45
C PHE A 804 41.75 22.72 85.68
N GLU A 805 42.45 23.73 86.21
CA GLU A 805 43.23 23.62 87.44
C GLU A 805 42.36 23.30 88.68
N GLU A 806 41.14 23.85 88.77
CA GLU A 806 40.14 23.47 89.79
C GLU A 806 39.79 21.98 89.72
N ILE A 807 39.54 21.44 88.52
CA ILE A 807 39.29 20.00 88.32
C ILE A 807 40.52 19.17 88.71
N ILE A 808 41.74 19.59 88.36
CA ILE A 808 42.96 18.88 88.75
C ILE A 808 43.15 18.85 90.27
N LYS A 809 42.90 19.98 90.97
CA LYS A 809 42.93 20.03 92.44
C LYS A 809 41.88 19.13 93.07
N MET A 810 40.68 19.07 92.49
CA MET A 810 39.60 18.19 92.94
C MET A 810 40.01 16.71 92.86
N LEU A 811 40.63 16.29 91.75
CA LEU A 811 41.13 14.93 91.57
C LEU A 811 42.23 14.58 92.59
N GLN A 812 43.17 15.49 92.84
CA GLN A 812 44.22 15.32 93.85
C GLN A 812 43.66 15.15 95.27
N THR A 813 42.59 15.88 95.60
CA THR A 813 41.94 15.81 96.93
C THR A 813 41.20 14.50 97.13
N LEU A 814 40.65 13.92 96.07
CA LEU A 814 39.90 12.66 96.08
C LEU A 814 40.79 11.41 95.90
N GLN A 815 42.12 11.55 95.77
CA GLN A 815 43.08 10.49 95.44
C GLN A 815 42.76 9.72 94.14
N ILE A 816 42.21 10.41 93.15
CA ILE A 816 41.91 9.91 91.79
C ILE A 816 42.93 10.48 90.81
#